data_AF-A0A4P1QFZ8-F1
#
_entry.id   AF-A0A4P1QFZ8-F1
#
_cell.length_a   1.000
_cell.length_b   1.000
_cell.length_c   1.000
_cell.angle_alpha   90.00
_cell.angle_beta   90.00
_cell.angle_gamma   90.00
#
_symmetry.space_group_name_H-M   'P 1'
#
loop_
_entity.id
_entity.type
_entity.pdbx_description
1 polymer ?
#
loop_
_entity_poly.entity_id
_entity_poly.type
_entity_poly.pdbx_seq_one_letter_code
_entity_poly.pdbx_strand_id
1 'polypeptide(L)'
;MKEQEQKKLNNQEVKSQPNKDKVKTQNPKTKVIVWSAAGAAVAALSSVISLSTVFSNQRKVAYLDKVLQSLKIDVKDKEIKTKDDIKTIADFVVSGLNNKLYELIVETEENEVNKQPLDKDKPYTTFRTKFAIRNKFTKAQSNYQSFEFRDIKPPKEKAELDKLGQISLNEKDRINDKVKIEFLNFNRNIKLASEVAAKDENGKFKYFNIYLKQDNNDVFQYEIVNVNVKTDDEKSTAIFSYQIKVKSIDDDKFTSNILEIKFDDFAKTSTQLTQYLNELTFSYENASSVFPQDAIQTKVIAKNKDIDLPSNYELIFNKFKTEGEHPKKIDATVKLRDNVNNIISDARDIEITGFKKYLTPEELNAYINQIELDVDNKNSTFISNINNHSQITKSNFEDNKYEIDLDTFLIEKLSDLVSIKVHFRIKEKNGKLGIYSKQVSKTITGFKMPQELIEDLAQKAIFDVTNKSEKMAYDLWDKFDSIDVKVIDERCEFVQNSIKIKQTDADKITVTYKIKDKKNNTASQEYSKTIGDFKVETKNEEDFSYEIVEHNGHKVAFLNGRKNLSQFKVPAQIGSYKVIKVGTLFSNVLQGDSGSPLYGVILDQGIQEVSNLIISSDNANEYAKIAAIKLPKSIKKITSLINGDSSSLAYLEMYDNVETIEGQLFATFCNYINKGNDYIAQGTSHSTYYFKLINEFSNFFSVLTPDLGRQGKGSFKFNLLESGEVDKKLKLNTTNEFSFLESYNGEILYKVVDKKETTIDFQQKLQYKKITKNAFSGLKIEKIDLDLPNIDKDQQKNFILERMKNLKEIKLTNHKFDQFPMRFLLNDITSLETITFPDFSSESSSNVLDFSLNGKSQKVNLPSKTAEIKAKIIETNNIENLKLLKNLKILHNNSFSHFTNVTLDFSECPIEEIKHRTFQWTTKNVTIILPNTVRKVDPFILYFTEQNDKYNIIGNPFSYSEQELGQIILTNVNNSTIKVKGISNKPQEWSKYWVGQYWKETQQNGKDGELKIEWNQS
;
A
#
# COMPACT_ATOMS: atom_id res chain seq x y z
N MET A 1 -18.83 -68.76 71.96
CA MET A 1 -17.86 -67.89 72.66
C MET A 1 -17.03 -68.76 73.58
N LYS A 2 -15.74 -69.02 73.34
CA LYS A 2 -14.80 -68.62 72.26
C LYS A 2 -13.69 -69.71 72.22
N GLU A 3 -13.10 -70.22 71.13
CA GLU A 3 -13.26 -70.20 69.65
C GLU A 3 -12.58 -71.53 69.08
N GLN A 4 -13.00 -72.18 67.96
CA GLN A 4 -12.85 -73.65 67.60
C GLN A 4 -12.72 -73.95 66.04
N GLU A 5 -12.46 -75.12 65.36
CA GLU A 5 -11.94 -76.54 65.51
C GLU A 5 -11.61 -77.12 64.04
N GLN A 6 -11.52 -78.41 63.54
CA GLN A 6 -11.85 -79.82 63.95
C GLN A 6 -11.22 -81.04 63.13
N LYS A 7 -11.29 -82.27 63.71
CA LYS A 7 -10.99 -83.75 63.41
C LYS A 7 -11.34 -84.41 62.01
N LYS A 8 -11.02 -85.69 61.56
CA LYS A 8 -9.97 -86.79 61.76
C LYS A 8 -10.32 -88.17 61.00
N LEU A 9 -9.35 -89.13 60.77
CA LEU A 9 -9.45 -90.65 60.54
C LEU A 9 -9.58 -91.26 59.06
N ASN A 10 -9.42 -92.57 58.62
CA ASN A 10 -9.10 -93.96 59.17
C ASN A 10 -8.73 -95.13 58.11
N ASN A 11 -7.89 -96.17 58.44
CA ASN A 11 -7.74 -97.64 58.02
C ASN A 11 -7.77 -98.17 56.51
N GLN A 12 -7.58 -99.45 56.01
CA GLN A 12 -7.18 -100.90 56.35
C GLN A 12 -6.91 -101.73 55.00
N GLU A 13 -6.49 -103.03 54.76
CA GLU A 13 -5.86 -104.25 55.41
C GLU A 13 -5.27 -105.33 54.36
N VAL A 14 -4.94 -106.62 54.70
CA VAL A 14 -4.05 -107.61 53.94
C VAL A 14 -4.38 -109.16 54.11
N LYS A 15 -3.96 -110.13 53.21
CA LYS A 15 -3.74 -111.66 53.32
C LYS A 15 -3.22 -112.30 51.96
N SER A 16 -2.80 -113.58 51.63
CA SER A 16 -2.71 -115.02 52.14
C SER A 16 -1.54 -115.87 51.45
N GLN A 17 -1.42 -117.26 51.49
CA GLN A 17 -0.22 -118.04 50.91
C GLN A 17 -0.28 -119.52 50.24
N PRO A 18 0.27 -120.71 50.73
CA PRO A 18 1.19 -121.66 49.95
C PRO A 18 0.98 -123.26 49.93
N ASN A 19 1.79 -124.09 49.17
CA ASN A 19 1.89 -125.62 49.25
C ASN A 19 3.23 -126.35 48.72
N LYS A 20 3.35 -127.71 48.59
CA LYS A 20 4.59 -128.61 48.79
C LYS A 20 5.05 -129.79 47.81
N ASP A 21 6.38 -130.13 47.84
CA ASP A 21 7.22 -131.42 47.80
C ASP A 21 7.26 -132.61 46.74
N LYS A 22 8.49 -133.07 46.29
CA LYS A 22 9.10 -134.48 46.25
C LYS A 22 10.30 -134.79 45.25
N VAL A 23 10.96 -136.00 45.31
CA VAL A 23 12.33 -136.38 44.77
C VAL A 23 12.52 -137.86 44.27
N LYS A 24 13.57 -138.21 43.48
CA LYS A 24 14.06 -139.60 43.12
C LYS A 24 15.62 -139.69 42.85
N THR A 25 16.23 -140.90 42.67
CA THR A 25 17.72 -141.15 42.72
C THR A 25 18.30 -142.31 41.85
N GLN A 26 19.59 -142.28 41.46
CA GLN A 26 20.45 -143.45 41.11
C GLN A 26 21.99 -143.20 41.24
N ASN A 27 22.87 -144.19 40.93
CA ASN A 27 24.27 -144.30 41.42
C ASN A 27 25.41 -143.93 40.42
N PRO A 28 26.62 -143.52 40.92
CA PRO A 28 27.77 -143.10 40.09
C PRO A 28 28.78 -144.22 39.71
N LYS A 29 29.68 -143.92 38.75
CA LYS A 29 30.83 -144.76 38.33
C LYS A 29 32.16 -144.07 38.64
N THR A 30 33.06 -144.71 39.41
CA THR A 30 34.39 -144.16 39.72
C THR A 30 35.48 -144.65 38.75
N LYS A 31 36.12 -143.69 38.05
CA LYS A 31 37.46 -143.85 37.47
C LYS A 31 38.50 -143.14 38.35
N VAL A 32 39.78 -143.47 38.16
CA VAL A 32 40.90 -142.95 38.96
C VAL A 32 42.02 -142.51 38.03
N ILE A 33 42.59 -141.34 38.26
CA ILE A 33 43.79 -140.84 37.60
C ILE A 33 44.81 -140.50 38.69
N VAL A 34 45.99 -141.13 38.63
CA VAL A 34 47.01 -141.10 39.69
C VAL A 34 48.00 -139.96 39.43
N TRP A 35 48.28 -139.16 40.46
CA TRP A 35 49.39 -138.19 40.44
C TRP A 35 50.74 -138.89 40.60
N SER A 36 51.50 -138.96 39.52
CA SER A 36 52.92 -139.31 39.52
C SER A 36 53.76 -138.18 40.15
N ALA A 37 54.73 -138.56 40.98
CA ALA A 37 55.74 -137.66 41.52
C ALA A 37 57.04 -138.44 41.75
N ALA A 38 58.09 -138.09 41.00
CA ALA A 38 59.46 -138.55 41.18
C ALA A 38 60.34 -137.30 41.41
N GLY A 39 61.48 -137.36 42.09
CA GLY A 39 62.19 -138.49 42.72
C GLY A 39 63.70 -138.18 42.73
N ALA A 40 64.53 -138.67 43.65
CA ALA A 40 64.30 -139.44 44.87
C ALA A 40 65.52 -139.31 45.81
N ALA A 41 65.36 -139.51 47.13
CA ALA A 41 66.48 -139.80 48.05
C ALA A 41 66.01 -140.41 49.38
N VAL A 42 66.85 -141.30 49.90
CA VAL A 42 66.74 -142.17 51.09
C VAL A 42 66.78 -141.41 52.43
N ALA A 43 66.00 -141.85 53.43
CA ALA A 43 66.40 -141.92 54.85
C ALA A 43 65.44 -142.83 55.64
N ALA A 44 65.94 -143.47 56.71
CA ALA A 44 65.25 -144.56 57.43
C ALA A 44 64.19 -144.10 58.46
N LEU A 45 63.21 -144.98 58.73
CA LEU A 45 62.34 -145.15 59.92
C LEU A 45 61.09 -145.98 59.53
N SER A 46 61.19 -147.16 58.92
CA SER A 46 61.59 -148.43 59.55
C SER A 46 60.99 -148.76 60.94
N SER A 47 60.05 -147.97 61.48
CA SER A 47 59.45 -148.21 62.82
C SER A 47 57.94 -147.98 62.94
N VAL A 48 57.25 -147.46 61.90
CA VAL A 48 55.77 -147.33 61.87
C VAL A 48 55.12 -148.33 60.87
N ILE A 49 55.91 -149.23 60.30
CA ILE A 49 55.45 -150.35 59.44
C ILE A 49 54.62 -151.39 60.25
N SER A 50 54.65 -151.29 61.58
CA SER A 50 54.08 -152.24 62.55
C SER A 50 52.61 -152.01 62.96
N LEU A 51 51.96 -150.90 62.58
CA LEU A 51 50.69 -150.46 63.21
C LEU A 51 49.53 -150.10 62.24
N SER A 52 49.19 -150.96 61.26
CA SER A 52 47.81 -150.97 60.72
C SER A 52 47.31 -152.24 60.02
N THR A 53 48.13 -153.28 59.84
CA THR A 53 47.65 -154.64 59.54
C THR A 53 46.71 -155.18 60.63
N VAL A 54 46.80 -154.62 61.84
CA VAL A 54 45.95 -154.90 63.02
C VAL A 54 44.61 -154.13 63.01
N PHE A 55 44.36 -153.20 62.07
CA PHE A 55 43.12 -152.41 62.02
C PHE A 55 42.17 -152.83 60.87
N SER A 56 40.89 -152.99 61.21
CA SER A 56 39.81 -153.22 60.23
C SER A 56 39.67 -152.05 59.25
N ASN A 57 39.14 -152.34 58.05
CA ASN A 57 38.95 -151.33 57.00
C ASN A 57 38.11 -150.14 57.49
N GLN A 58 37.10 -150.38 58.33
CA GLN A 58 36.24 -149.34 58.89
C GLN A 58 37.02 -148.30 59.72
N ARG A 59 38.04 -148.72 60.49
CA ARG A 59 38.95 -147.79 61.21
C ARG A 59 39.89 -147.03 60.27
N LYS A 60 40.33 -147.66 59.17
CA LYS A 60 41.17 -147.02 58.15
C LYS A 60 40.40 -145.92 57.40
N VAL A 61 39.16 -146.19 56.99
CA VAL A 61 38.26 -145.20 56.36
C VAL A 61 38.02 -144.01 57.31
N ALA A 62 37.67 -144.27 58.58
CA ALA A 62 37.41 -143.22 59.56
C ALA A 62 38.63 -142.33 59.87
N TYR A 63 39.86 -142.86 59.80
CA TYR A 63 41.08 -142.05 59.88
C TYR A 63 41.26 -141.15 58.65
N LEU A 64 41.03 -141.70 57.44
CA LEU A 64 41.12 -140.93 56.20
C LEU A 64 40.03 -139.84 56.11
N ASP A 65 38.83 -140.10 56.63
CA ASP A 65 37.76 -139.11 56.77
C ASP A 65 38.18 -137.93 57.66
N LYS A 66 38.87 -138.19 58.79
CA LYS A 66 39.43 -137.11 59.63
C LYS A 66 40.54 -136.33 58.93
N VAL A 67 41.39 -136.99 58.15
CA VAL A 67 42.45 -136.28 57.38
C VAL A 67 41.82 -135.41 56.30
N LEU A 68 40.81 -135.89 55.57
CA LEU A 68 40.06 -135.10 54.59
C LEU A 68 39.42 -133.85 55.22
N GLN A 69 38.83 -133.97 56.41
CA GLN A 69 38.25 -132.85 57.17
C GLN A 69 39.27 -131.80 57.62
N SER A 70 40.57 -132.12 57.63
CA SER A 70 41.64 -131.16 57.96
C SER A 70 42.18 -130.38 56.76
N LEU A 71 41.74 -130.70 55.53
CA LEU A 71 42.20 -130.05 54.31
C LEU A 71 41.41 -128.77 54.01
N LYS A 72 42.06 -127.80 53.36
CA LYS A 72 41.38 -126.66 52.72
C LYS A 72 41.42 -126.83 51.20
N ILE A 73 40.28 -126.60 50.55
CA ILE A 73 40.09 -126.72 49.09
C ILE A 73 39.34 -125.47 48.61
N ASP A 74 39.82 -124.80 47.56
CA ASP A 74 39.14 -123.66 46.89
C ASP A 74 39.37 -123.70 45.36
N VAL A 75 38.59 -122.94 44.60
CA VAL A 75 38.68 -122.83 43.14
C VAL A 75 39.82 -121.90 42.72
N LYS A 76 40.58 -122.31 41.70
CA LYS A 76 41.66 -121.54 41.10
C LYS A 76 41.12 -120.43 40.18
N ASP A 77 41.59 -119.20 40.38
CA ASP A 77 41.33 -118.00 39.56
C ASP A 77 39.83 -117.58 39.48
N LYS A 78 39.08 -117.77 40.58
CA LYS A 78 37.60 -117.70 40.60
C LYS A 78 36.95 -116.35 40.28
N GLU A 79 37.67 -115.22 40.37
CA GLU A 79 37.11 -113.89 40.09
C GLU A 79 36.84 -113.63 38.59
N ILE A 80 37.54 -114.35 37.70
CA ILE A 80 37.41 -114.18 36.24
C ILE A 80 36.74 -115.37 35.54
N LYS A 81 36.65 -116.53 36.20
CA LYS A 81 35.93 -117.71 35.70
C LYS A 81 34.42 -117.61 36.01
N THR A 82 33.63 -118.26 35.16
CA THR A 82 32.22 -118.59 35.43
C THR A 82 32.12 -120.00 36.04
N LYS A 83 30.91 -120.41 36.44
CA LYS A 83 30.65 -121.75 36.97
C LYS A 83 30.84 -122.86 35.93
N ASP A 84 30.72 -122.55 34.65
CA ASP A 84 30.82 -123.52 33.57
C ASP A 84 32.28 -123.80 33.16
N ASP A 85 33.18 -122.85 33.41
CA ASP A 85 34.64 -122.97 33.19
C ASP A 85 35.33 -123.96 34.16
N ILE A 86 34.70 -124.29 35.29
CA ILE A 86 35.25 -125.19 36.30
C ILE A 86 34.89 -126.62 35.91
N LYS A 87 35.83 -127.38 35.34
CA LYS A 87 35.51 -128.67 34.68
C LYS A 87 36.25 -129.87 35.27
N THR A 88 37.41 -129.67 35.89
CA THR A 88 38.32 -130.75 36.27
C THR A 88 38.84 -130.63 37.70
N ILE A 89 39.48 -131.68 38.23
CA ILE A 89 40.16 -131.60 39.54
C ILE A 89 41.34 -130.61 39.56
N ALA A 90 41.88 -130.24 38.39
CA ALA A 90 42.96 -129.24 38.27
C ALA A 90 42.48 -127.79 38.45
N ASP A 91 41.16 -127.56 38.44
CA ASP A 91 40.55 -126.26 38.75
C ASP A 91 40.49 -125.96 40.26
N PHE A 92 40.98 -126.87 41.12
CA PHE A 92 40.99 -126.72 42.57
C PHE A 92 42.41 -126.70 43.16
N VAL A 93 42.61 -125.88 44.19
CA VAL A 93 43.86 -125.78 44.96
C VAL A 93 43.65 -126.35 46.36
N VAL A 94 44.60 -127.17 46.83
CA VAL A 94 44.44 -127.99 48.04
C VAL A 94 45.62 -127.77 48.99
N SER A 95 45.32 -127.38 50.24
CA SER A 95 46.31 -127.15 51.29
C SER A 95 46.24 -128.19 52.40
N GLY A 96 47.41 -128.63 52.89
CA GLY A 96 47.57 -129.59 54.00
C GLY A 96 47.72 -131.06 53.58
N LEU A 97 47.53 -131.40 52.29
CA LEU A 97 47.59 -132.79 51.82
C LEU A 97 49.02 -133.30 51.67
N ASN A 98 49.36 -134.39 52.36
CA ASN A 98 50.64 -135.07 52.16
C ASN A 98 50.60 -135.93 50.88
N ASN A 99 50.93 -135.29 49.75
CA ASN A 99 50.88 -135.88 48.40
C ASN A 99 51.82 -137.09 48.17
N LYS A 100 52.74 -137.39 49.10
CA LYS A 100 53.53 -138.64 49.09
C LYS A 100 52.73 -139.83 49.61
N LEU A 101 51.84 -139.62 50.59
CA LEU A 101 51.02 -140.67 51.21
C LEU A 101 49.62 -140.77 50.61
N TYR A 102 49.06 -139.66 50.12
CA TYR A 102 47.65 -139.57 49.74
C TYR A 102 47.46 -138.95 48.35
N GLU A 103 46.36 -139.28 47.69
CA GLU A 103 45.83 -138.63 46.48
C GLU A 103 44.42 -138.11 46.76
N LEU A 104 44.05 -136.95 46.21
CA LEU A 104 42.70 -136.41 46.27
C LEU A 104 41.91 -136.85 45.03
N ILE A 105 40.62 -137.09 45.20
CA ILE A 105 39.69 -137.52 44.17
C ILE A 105 38.43 -136.66 44.28
N VAL A 106 37.94 -136.10 43.18
CA VAL A 106 36.68 -135.34 43.12
C VAL A 106 35.54 -136.25 42.63
N GLU A 107 34.30 -135.90 42.97
CA GLU A 107 33.11 -136.53 42.41
C GLU A 107 32.81 -135.95 41.03
N THR A 108 32.63 -136.82 40.03
CA THR A 108 32.44 -136.43 38.62
C THR A 108 31.15 -136.96 38.04
N GLU A 109 30.53 -136.19 37.17
CA GLU A 109 29.35 -136.54 36.38
C GLU A 109 29.64 -136.19 34.91
N GLU A 110 29.31 -137.09 33.98
CA GLU A 110 29.61 -136.99 32.54
C GLU A 110 31.10 -136.68 32.18
N ASN A 111 32.02 -137.03 33.08
CA ASN A 111 33.48 -136.77 33.06
C ASN A 111 33.92 -135.35 33.48
N GLU A 112 33.00 -134.45 33.81
CA GLU A 112 33.31 -133.17 34.46
C GLU A 112 33.06 -133.25 35.99
N VAL A 113 33.53 -132.25 36.72
CA VAL A 113 33.27 -132.09 38.17
C VAL A 113 31.76 -131.97 38.42
N ASN A 114 31.22 -132.75 39.36
CA ASN A 114 29.80 -132.67 39.72
C ASN A 114 29.52 -131.37 40.50
N LYS A 115 28.97 -130.36 39.83
CA LYS A 115 28.73 -129.00 40.36
C LYS A 115 27.30 -128.83 40.84
N GLN A 116 26.94 -129.46 41.97
CA GLN A 116 25.61 -129.27 42.55
C GLN A 116 25.36 -127.80 42.90
N PRO A 117 24.20 -127.19 42.59
CA PRO A 117 23.89 -125.83 43.02
C PRO A 117 23.87 -125.76 44.55
N LEU A 118 24.50 -124.72 45.10
CA LEU A 118 24.57 -124.48 46.54
C LEU A 118 23.40 -123.59 47.00
N ASP A 119 23.15 -122.53 46.24
CA ASP A 119 22.01 -121.63 46.38
C ASP A 119 21.19 -121.67 45.07
N LYS A 120 19.85 -121.66 45.19
CA LYS A 120 18.94 -121.62 44.04
C LYS A 120 18.79 -120.21 43.48
N ASP A 121 18.93 -119.18 44.32
CA ASP A 121 18.76 -117.79 43.93
C ASP A 121 20.07 -117.20 43.38
N LYS A 122 21.19 -117.94 43.53
CA LYS A 122 22.51 -117.66 42.95
C LYS A 122 23.06 -118.86 42.17
N PRO A 123 22.33 -119.38 41.16
CA PRO A 123 22.64 -120.66 40.53
C PRO A 123 23.89 -120.60 39.64
N TYR A 124 24.27 -119.42 39.15
CA TYR A 124 25.45 -119.21 38.28
C TYR A 124 26.71 -118.82 39.05
N THR A 125 26.60 -118.38 40.31
CA THR A 125 27.72 -117.83 41.09
C THR A 125 28.11 -118.66 42.33
N THR A 126 27.41 -119.78 42.59
CA THR A 126 27.70 -120.71 43.70
C THR A 126 27.51 -122.18 43.31
N PHE A 127 28.28 -123.08 43.93
CA PHE A 127 28.10 -124.53 43.81
C PHE A 127 28.78 -125.30 44.96
N ARG A 128 28.54 -126.61 45.05
CA ARG A 128 29.28 -127.54 45.90
C ARG A 128 29.66 -128.78 45.10
N THR A 129 30.77 -129.43 45.46
CA THR A 129 31.15 -130.74 44.93
C THR A 129 31.76 -131.60 46.04
N LYS A 130 31.89 -132.91 45.85
CA LYS A 130 32.46 -133.81 46.87
C LYS A 130 33.90 -134.20 46.54
N PHE A 131 34.70 -134.38 47.58
CA PHE A 131 36.06 -134.92 47.50
C PHE A 131 36.24 -136.12 48.43
N ALA A 132 37.17 -137.00 48.07
CA ALA A 132 37.66 -138.10 48.89
C ALA A 132 39.19 -138.14 48.81
N ILE A 133 39.89 -138.58 49.88
CA ILE A 133 41.31 -138.95 49.78
C ILE A 133 41.47 -140.46 49.69
N ARG A 134 42.50 -140.91 48.95
CA ARG A 134 42.97 -142.30 48.99
C ARG A 134 44.41 -142.37 49.45
N ASN A 135 44.74 -143.35 50.29
CA ASN A 135 46.13 -143.67 50.58
C ASN A 135 46.77 -144.38 49.38
N LYS A 136 47.87 -143.82 48.86
CA LYS A 136 48.53 -144.29 47.63
C LYS A 136 49.07 -145.72 47.75
N PHE A 137 49.39 -146.18 48.96
CA PHE A 137 49.98 -147.49 49.23
C PHE A 137 48.91 -148.56 49.53
N THR A 138 48.10 -148.36 50.56
CA THR A 138 47.09 -149.35 50.99
C THR A 138 45.83 -149.37 50.13
N LYS A 139 45.68 -148.39 49.24
CA LYS A 139 44.48 -148.13 48.40
C LYS A 139 43.18 -147.89 49.17
N ALA A 140 43.21 -147.86 50.51
CA ALA A 140 42.07 -147.45 51.32
C ALA A 140 41.70 -145.99 51.02
N GLN A 141 40.40 -145.72 50.90
CA GLN A 141 39.84 -144.41 50.58
C GLN A 141 38.98 -143.90 51.75
N SER A 142 38.91 -142.58 51.94
CA SER A 142 37.86 -141.95 52.74
C SER A 142 36.49 -142.11 52.07
N ASN A 143 35.43 -141.76 52.80
CA ASN A 143 34.17 -141.44 52.16
C ASN A 143 34.30 -140.13 51.36
N TYR A 144 33.37 -139.90 50.43
CA TYR A 144 33.23 -138.60 49.76
C TYR A 144 32.54 -137.61 50.69
N GLN A 145 33.13 -136.45 50.91
CA GLN A 145 32.59 -135.36 51.74
C GLN A 145 32.46 -134.08 50.90
N SER A 146 31.40 -133.31 51.15
CA SER A 146 31.05 -132.10 50.38
C SER A 146 31.91 -130.89 50.77
N PHE A 147 32.34 -130.11 49.77
CA PHE A 147 32.98 -128.81 49.92
C PHE A 147 32.19 -127.77 49.11
N GLU A 148 32.12 -126.53 49.61
CA GLU A 148 31.30 -125.45 49.06
C GLU A 148 32.15 -124.34 48.44
N PHE A 149 31.69 -123.77 47.33
CA PHE A 149 32.40 -122.77 46.54
C PHE A 149 31.44 -121.64 46.15
N ARG A 150 31.90 -120.39 46.30
CA ARG A 150 31.10 -119.17 46.19
C ARG A 150 31.89 -118.07 45.47
N ASP A 151 31.17 -117.03 45.06
CA ASP A 151 31.69 -115.75 44.55
C ASP A 151 32.39 -115.86 43.19
N ILE A 152 31.59 -116.29 42.20
CA ILE A 152 31.90 -116.45 40.77
C ILE A 152 31.15 -115.38 39.93
N LYS A 153 31.65 -115.02 38.74
CA LYS A 153 31.20 -113.84 37.95
C LYS A 153 29.80 -113.97 37.28
N PRO A 154 28.95 -112.92 37.28
CA PRO A 154 27.58 -112.94 36.69
C PRO A 154 27.44 -112.26 35.29
N PRO A 155 26.27 -112.40 34.61
CA PRO A 155 25.88 -111.66 33.39
C PRO A 155 25.35 -110.22 33.65
N LYS A 156 25.06 -109.46 32.58
CA LYS A 156 24.51 -108.08 32.63
C LYS A 156 22.98 -108.04 32.76
N GLU A 157 22.43 -107.05 33.46
CA GLU A 157 20.98 -106.92 33.73
C GLU A 157 20.32 -105.68 33.07
N LYS A 158 18.98 -105.62 33.13
CA LYS A 158 18.06 -104.62 32.54
C LYS A 158 18.60 -103.18 32.48
N ALA A 159 19.10 -102.63 33.59
CA ALA A 159 19.56 -101.24 33.66
C ALA A 159 20.85 -100.96 32.86
N GLU A 160 21.60 -101.99 32.48
CA GLU A 160 22.74 -101.91 31.57
C GLU A 160 22.30 -102.04 30.11
N LEU A 161 21.27 -102.84 29.84
CA LEU A 161 20.64 -102.98 28.51
C LEU A 161 19.93 -101.68 28.08
N ASP A 162 19.28 -100.99 29.02
CA ASP A 162 18.67 -99.67 28.79
C ASP A 162 19.70 -98.67 28.24
N LYS A 163 20.89 -98.62 28.86
CA LYS A 163 22.00 -97.75 28.42
C LYS A 163 22.64 -98.22 27.11
N LEU A 164 22.66 -99.53 26.86
CA LEU A 164 23.21 -100.10 25.63
C LEU A 164 22.32 -99.78 24.41
N GLY A 165 21.00 -99.64 24.60
CA GLY A 165 20.04 -99.47 23.52
C GLY A 165 19.65 -98.03 23.17
N GLN A 166 20.02 -97.04 23.97
CA GLN A 166 19.53 -95.68 23.83
C GLN A 166 20.01 -95.01 22.52
N ILE A 167 19.08 -94.32 21.82
CA ILE A 167 19.38 -93.44 20.68
C ILE A 167 19.51 -91.99 21.16
N SER A 168 20.49 -91.27 20.60
CA SER A 168 20.75 -89.86 20.88
C SER A 168 19.67 -88.96 20.28
N LEU A 169 19.14 -88.03 21.08
CA LEU A 169 18.11 -87.07 20.62
C LEU A 169 18.62 -86.19 19.48
N ASN A 170 19.84 -85.65 19.61
CA ASN A 170 20.49 -84.78 18.64
C ASN A 170 21.09 -85.59 17.48
N GLU A 171 20.75 -85.26 16.24
CA GLU A 171 21.02 -86.11 15.08
C GLU A 171 22.52 -86.26 14.74
N LYS A 172 23.34 -85.28 15.12
CA LYS A 172 24.82 -85.33 14.95
C LYS A 172 25.49 -86.41 15.80
N ASP A 173 24.94 -86.70 16.98
CA ASP A 173 25.57 -87.61 17.95
C ASP A 173 25.24 -89.09 17.64
N ARG A 174 24.16 -89.34 16.89
CA ARG A 174 23.65 -90.67 16.48
C ARG A 174 24.63 -91.50 15.65
N ILE A 175 25.78 -90.96 15.25
CA ILE A 175 26.85 -91.74 14.61
C ILE A 175 27.41 -92.81 15.57
N ASN A 176 27.44 -92.53 16.88
CA ASN A 176 28.02 -93.42 17.91
C ASN A 176 27.03 -94.42 18.50
N ASP A 177 25.72 -94.20 18.35
CA ASP A 177 24.66 -95.05 18.91
C ASP A 177 24.79 -96.52 18.45
N LYS A 178 24.45 -97.43 19.36
CA LYS A 178 24.46 -98.88 19.11
C LYS A 178 23.22 -99.34 18.34
N VAL A 179 22.05 -98.75 18.58
CA VAL A 179 20.83 -98.96 17.80
C VAL A 179 20.71 -97.83 16.77
N LYS A 180 20.25 -98.14 15.55
CA LYS A 180 19.99 -97.14 14.51
C LYS A 180 18.66 -97.39 13.81
N ILE A 181 17.97 -96.30 13.48
CA ILE A 181 16.78 -96.27 12.62
C ILE A 181 17.17 -95.61 11.29
N GLU A 182 16.81 -96.25 10.19
CA GLU A 182 17.21 -95.84 8.84
C GLU A 182 15.97 -95.82 7.92
N PHE A 183 15.67 -94.65 7.35
CA PHE A 183 14.47 -94.43 6.52
C PHE A 183 14.72 -94.81 5.06
N LEU A 184 13.82 -95.58 4.47
CA LEU A 184 13.97 -96.20 3.15
C LEU A 184 13.06 -95.51 2.13
N ASN A 185 13.65 -94.77 1.19
CA ASN A 185 12.95 -94.03 0.13
C ASN A 185 11.79 -93.13 0.63
N PHE A 186 11.91 -92.65 1.87
CA PHE A 186 10.89 -91.88 2.57
C PHE A 186 11.47 -90.55 3.05
N ASN A 187 11.02 -89.44 2.48
CA ASN A 187 11.41 -88.09 2.86
C ASN A 187 10.35 -87.50 3.80
N ARG A 188 10.69 -87.32 5.07
CA ARG A 188 9.76 -86.87 6.12
C ARG A 188 9.14 -85.51 5.76
N ASN A 189 9.96 -84.57 5.32
CA ASN A 189 9.64 -83.16 5.06
C ASN A 189 8.50 -82.92 4.05
N ILE A 190 8.16 -83.92 3.22
CA ILE A 190 7.13 -83.86 2.17
C ILE A 190 6.07 -84.97 2.28
N LYS A 191 6.06 -85.71 3.40
CA LYS A 191 5.08 -86.77 3.68
C LYS A 191 4.43 -86.58 5.04
N LEU A 192 3.22 -87.10 5.19
CA LEU A 192 2.54 -87.11 6.49
C LEU A 192 3.22 -88.14 7.41
N ALA A 193 3.13 -87.91 8.72
CA ALA A 193 3.75 -88.80 9.70
C ALA A 193 3.12 -90.19 9.69
N SER A 194 1.79 -90.27 9.52
CA SER A 194 1.04 -91.52 9.39
C SER A 194 1.53 -92.44 8.28
N GLU A 195 2.06 -91.89 7.18
CA GLU A 195 2.59 -92.70 6.07
C GLU A 195 3.78 -93.57 6.50
N VAL A 196 4.58 -93.14 7.49
CA VAL A 196 5.79 -93.86 7.92
C VAL A 196 5.50 -95.14 8.71
N ALA A 197 4.30 -95.25 9.28
CA ALA A 197 3.85 -96.42 10.05
C ALA A 197 3.32 -97.58 9.18
N ALA A 198 3.27 -97.41 7.85
CA ALA A 198 2.82 -98.44 6.93
C ALA A 198 3.68 -99.72 7.01
N LYS A 199 3.02 -100.88 6.85
CA LYS A 199 3.66 -102.20 6.92
C LYS A 199 3.69 -102.91 5.56
N ASP A 200 4.61 -103.86 5.42
CA ASP A 200 4.72 -104.77 4.28
C ASP A 200 3.86 -106.03 4.46
N GLU A 201 3.85 -106.88 3.42
CA GLU A 201 3.11 -108.15 3.39
C GLU A 201 3.58 -109.16 4.46
N ASN A 202 4.77 -108.95 5.06
CA ASN A 202 5.34 -109.77 6.13
C ASN A 202 5.14 -109.16 7.53
N GLY A 203 4.40 -108.04 7.64
CA GLY A 203 4.12 -107.34 8.91
C GLY A 203 5.27 -106.49 9.46
N LYS A 204 6.36 -106.33 8.71
CA LYS A 204 7.47 -105.39 9.01
C LYS A 204 7.08 -103.98 8.56
N PHE A 205 7.77 -102.96 9.07
CA PHE A 205 7.53 -101.59 8.61
C PHE A 205 8.18 -101.35 7.24
N LYS A 206 7.45 -100.66 6.35
CA LYS A 206 7.82 -100.53 4.93
C LYS A 206 8.89 -99.46 4.67
N TYR A 207 8.88 -98.39 5.47
CA TYR A 207 9.63 -97.16 5.20
C TYR A 207 10.80 -96.90 6.14
N PHE A 208 11.09 -97.82 7.07
CA PHE A 208 12.30 -97.77 7.88
C PHE A 208 12.75 -99.17 8.33
N ASN A 209 14.05 -99.31 8.55
CA ASN A 209 14.65 -100.44 9.28
C ASN A 209 15.15 -99.98 10.66
N ILE A 210 15.25 -100.91 11.61
CA ILE A 210 15.94 -100.71 12.89
C ILE A 210 16.89 -101.88 13.15
N TYR A 211 18.13 -101.61 13.59
CA TYR A 211 19.16 -102.64 13.80
C TYR A 211 20.15 -102.28 14.92
N LEU A 212 20.81 -103.32 15.46
CA LEU A 212 21.77 -103.23 16.56
C LEU A 212 23.19 -103.56 16.09
N LYS A 213 24.15 -102.70 16.44
CA LYS A 213 25.58 -102.88 16.21
C LYS A 213 26.22 -103.65 17.36
N GLN A 214 26.41 -104.97 17.17
CA GLN A 214 27.10 -105.87 18.11
C GLN A 214 28.50 -105.34 18.49
N ASP A 215 29.03 -105.81 19.62
CA ASP A 215 30.40 -105.52 20.07
C ASP A 215 31.18 -106.82 20.27
N ASN A 216 32.21 -107.04 19.46
CA ASN A 216 32.92 -108.34 19.39
C ASN A 216 33.73 -108.68 20.66
N ASN A 217 33.85 -107.75 21.60
CA ASN A 217 34.52 -107.95 22.89
C ASN A 217 33.56 -108.35 24.03
N ASP A 218 32.24 -108.42 23.76
CA ASP A 218 31.26 -108.91 24.72
C ASP A 218 30.95 -110.40 24.48
N VAL A 219 30.76 -111.16 25.56
CA VAL A 219 30.60 -112.63 25.51
C VAL A 219 29.14 -113.03 25.24
N PHE A 220 28.19 -112.13 25.50
CA PHE A 220 26.78 -112.34 25.23
C PHE A 220 26.33 -111.60 23.96
N GLN A 221 25.51 -112.25 23.13
CA GLN A 221 24.84 -111.60 22.00
C GLN A 221 23.50 -111.00 22.43
N TYR A 222 23.16 -109.88 21.81
CA TYR A 222 21.92 -109.13 22.06
C TYR A 222 21.06 -109.06 20.79
N GLU A 223 19.75 -108.84 20.95
CA GLU A 223 18.81 -108.63 19.83
C GLU A 223 17.75 -107.56 20.14
N ILE A 224 17.17 -106.95 19.09
CA ILE A 224 16.09 -105.96 19.21
C ILE A 224 14.75 -106.68 19.13
N VAL A 225 13.84 -106.36 20.05
CA VAL A 225 12.47 -106.88 20.11
C VAL A 225 11.45 -105.76 20.29
N ASN A 226 10.17 -106.07 20.11
CA ASN A 226 9.02 -105.20 20.40
C ASN A 226 9.05 -103.81 19.72
N VAL A 227 9.42 -103.78 18.43
CA VAL A 227 9.46 -102.56 17.61
C VAL A 227 8.05 -102.07 17.25
N ASN A 228 7.75 -100.79 17.51
CA ASN A 228 6.48 -100.15 17.15
C ASN A 228 6.64 -98.66 16.82
N VAL A 229 5.62 -98.03 16.20
CA VAL A 229 5.59 -96.60 15.86
C VAL A 229 4.21 -95.99 16.19
N LYS A 230 4.19 -94.75 16.68
CA LYS A 230 2.99 -93.90 16.82
C LYS A 230 3.17 -92.63 16.00
N THR A 231 2.11 -92.13 15.38
CA THR A 231 2.15 -91.01 14.42
C THR A 231 1.04 -90.00 14.70
N ASP A 232 1.33 -88.71 14.52
CA ASP A 232 0.43 -87.59 14.82
C ASP A 232 0.61 -86.50 13.73
N ASP A 233 -0.26 -86.55 12.71
CA ASP A 233 -0.18 -85.68 11.53
C ASP A 233 -0.49 -84.21 11.85
N GLU A 234 -1.41 -83.94 12.80
CA GLU A 234 -1.74 -82.57 13.21
C GLU A 234 -0.61 -81.91 14.02
N LYS A 235 0.41 -82.67 14.42
CA LYS A 235 1.68 -82.14 14.96
C LYS A 235 2.86 -82.38 14.04
N SER A 236 2.67 -83.07 12.90
CA SER A 236 3.72 -83.51 11.98
C SER A 236 4.81 -84.34 12.67
N THR A 237 4.44 -85.30 13.55
CA THR A 237 5.42 -86.07 14.35
C THR A 237 5.22 -87.59 14.34
N ALA A 238 6.32 -88.34 14.50
CA ALA A 238 6.32 -89.78 14.71
C ALA A 238 7.26 -90.18 15.86
N ILE A 239 6.84 -91.16 16.67
CA ILE A 239 7.59 -91.72 17.81
C ILE A 239 7.79 -93.21 17.59
N PHE A 240 9.04 -93.66 17.61
CA PHE A 240 9.48 -95.04 17.39
C PHE A 240 9.87 -95.65 18.72
N SER A 241 9.47 -96.89 19.00
CA SER A 241 9.70 -97.58 20.26
C SER A 241 10.21 -99.02 20.07
N TYR A 242 11.10 -99.49 20.96
CA TYR A 242 11.77 -100.80 20.86
C TYR A 242 12.40 -101.25 22.21
N GLN A 243 12.88 -102.49 22.28
CA GLN A 243 13.61 -103.06 23.44
C GLN A 243 14.84 -103.87 22.99
N ILE A 244 15.79 -104.13 23.89
CA ILE A 244 16.94 -105.04 23.70
C ILE A 244 16.86 -106.22 24.67
N LYS A 245 17.12 -107.44 24.19
CA LYS A 245 17.18 -108.68 24.98
C LYS A 245 18.55 -109.37 24.87
N VAL A 246 18.99 -110.05 25.93
CA VAL A 246 20.11 -111.00 25.89
C VAL A 246 19.64 -112.29 25.22
N LYS A 247 20.20 -112.60 24.04
CA LYS A 247 19.69 -113.62 23.13
C LYS A 247 19.72 -115.06 23.68
N SER A 248 20.59 -115.34 24.65
CA SER A 248 20.77 -116.66 25.25
C SER A 248 20.11 -116.84 26.62
N ILE A 249 19.32 -115.87 27.10
CA ILE A 249 18.66 -115.91 28.42
C ILE A 249 17.19 -115.53 28.26
N ASP A 250 16.30 -116.40 28.76
CA ASP A 250 14.84 -116.22 28.67
C ASP A 250 14.25 -115.82 30.04
N ASP A 251 14.64 -114.64 30.53
CA ASP A 251 14.16 -114.00 31.77
C ASP A 251 14.08 -112.47 31.54
N ASP A 252 12.99 -111.83 31.94
CA ASP A 252 12.70 -110.40 31.75
C ASP A 252 13.70 -109.45 32.44
N LYS A 253 14.47 -109.94 33.43
CA LYS A 253 15.62 -109.21 34.01
C LYS A 253 16.74 -108.97 32.99
N PHE A 254 16.78 -109.75 31.92
CA PHE A 254 17.77 -109.71 30.84
C PHE A 254 17.16 -109.14 29.54
N THR A 255 16.06 -108.38 29.66
CA THR A 255 15.44 -107.57 28.61
C THR A 255 15.30 -106.13 29.10
N SER A 256 15.58 -105.12 28.27
CA SER A 256 15.50 -103.69 28.61
C SER A 256 14.07 -103.22 28.93
N ASN A 257 13.93 -102.00 29.43
CA ASN A 257 12.71 -101.20 29.34
C ASN A 257 12.45 -100.78 27.88
N ILE A 258 11.23 -100.31 27.58
CA ILE A 258 10.90 -99.74 26.27
C ILE A 258 11.65 -98.41 26.11
N LEU A 259 12.41 -98.29 25.03
CA LEU A 259 13.16 -97.11 24.63
C LEU A 259 12.42 -96.42 23.48
N GLU A 260 12.31 -95.09 23.49
CA GLU A 260 11.59 -94.31 22.47
C GLU A 260 12.46 -93.19 21.86
N ILE A 261 12.19 -92.83 20.59
CA ILE A 261 12.80 -91.69 19.88
C ILE A 261 11.74 -90.99 18.99
N LYS A 262 11.76 -89.65 18.97
CA LYS A 262 10.81 -88.79 18.25
C LYS A 262 11.45 -88.11 17.03
N PHE A 263 10.66 -87.95 15.98
CA PHE A 263 10.90 -87.10 14.81
C PHE A 263 9.69 -86.17 14.62
N ASP A 264 9.92 -84.92 14.21
CA ASP A 264 8.91 -83.84 14.12
C ASP A 264 9.08 -82.92 12.91
N ASP A 265 9.71 -83.44 11.86
CA ASP A 265 10.05 -82.76 10.61
C ASP A 265 9.20 -83.24 9.41
N PHE A 266 7.95 -83.64 9.66
CA PHE A 266 7.01 -84.09 8.62
C PHE A 266 6.23 -82.94 7.95
N ALA A 267 5.50 -83.24 6.87
CA ALA A 267 4.70 -82.24 6.14
C ALA A 267 3.58 -81.61 7.00
N LYS A 268 3.16 -80.39 6.62
CA LYS A 268 2.15 -79.58 7.35
C LYS A 268 0.73 -79.69 6.81
N THR A 269 -0.26 -79.61 7.69
CA THR A 269 -1.70 -79.56 7.34
C THR A 269 -2.17 -78.13 7.00
N SER A 270 -3.35 -78.00 6.37
CA SER A 270 -3.98 -76.68 6.11
C SER A 270 -4.23 -75.91 7.41
N THR A 271 -4.61 -76.61 8.48
CA THR A 271 -4.77 -76.05 9.84
C THR A 271 -3.48 -75.41 10.35
N GLN A 272 -2.35 -76.11 10.22
CA GLN A 272 -1.04 -75.57 10.61
C GLN A 272 -0.58 -74.40 9.71
N LEU A 273 -0.88 -74.45 8.41
CA LEU A 273 -0.64 -73.34 7.47
C LEU A 273 -1.44 -72.08 7.87
N THR A 274 -2.68 -72.24 8.31
CA THR A 274 -3.51 -71.15 8.87
C THR A 274 -2.93 -70.61 10.17
N GLN A 275 -2.46 -71.47 11.08
CA GLN A 275 -1.78 -71.03 12.30
C GLN A 275 -0.50 -70.25 11.98
N TYR A 276 0.31 -70.74 11.04
CA TYR A 276 1.53 -70.05 10.60
C TYR A 276 1.24 -68.70 9.92
N LEU A 277 0.19 -68.61 9.09
CA LEU A 277 -0.29 -67.34 8.53
C LEU A 277 -0.70 -66.34 9.62
N ASN A 278 -1.30 -66.81 10.72
CA ASN A 278 -1.69 -65.96 11.86
C ASN A 278 -0.49 -65.44 12.67
N GLU A 279 0.67 -66.12 12.62
CA GLU A 279 1.92 -65.64 13.23
C GLU A 279 2.69 -64.62 12.36
N LEU A 280 2.31 -64.42 11.09
CA LEU A 280 3.01 -63.47 10.21
C LEU A 280 2.72 -62.01 10.59
N THR A 281 3.74 -61.16 10.44
CA THR A 281 3.64 -59.70 10.42
C THR A 281 3.76 -59.21 8.98
N PHE A 282 3.06 -58.12 8.65
CA PHE A 282 2.96 -57.60 7.29
C PHE A 282 3.41 -56.13 7.22
N SER A 283 4.11 -55.77 6.13
CA SER A 283 4.56 -54.42 5.84
C SER A 283 4.63 -54.20 4.31
N TYR A 284 5.03 -53.00 3.89
CA TYR A 284 5.14 -52.66 2.47
C TYR A 284 6.52 -52.09 2.15
N GLU A 285 7.12 -52.57 1.06
CA GLU A 285 8.44 -52.15 0.59
C GLU A 285 8.48 -50.63 0.33
N ASN A 286 9.36 -49.92 1.04
CA ASN A 286 9.53 -48.47 0.93
C ASN A 286 8.25 -47.64 1.17
N ALA A 287 7.33 -48.12 2.03
CA ALA A 287 6.02 -47.49 2.29
C ALA A 287 6.07 -45.95 2.42
N SER A 288 7.01 -45.40 3.18
CA SER A 288 7.12 -43.95 3.44
C SER A 288 7.38 -43.06 2.21
N SER A 289 7.73 -43.64 1.05
CA SER A 289 7.85 -42.91 -0.23
C SER A 289 6.65 -43.10 -1.18
N VAL A 290 5.77 -44.07 -0.91
CA VAL A 290 4.63 -44.46 -1.76
C VAL A 290 3.31 -44.02 -1.11
N PHE A 291 2.38 -43.45 -1.89
CA PHE A 291 1.02 -43.17 -1.39
C PHE A 291 0.14 -44.44 -1.48
N PRO A 292 -0.84 -44.66 -0.56
CA PRO A 292 -1.57 -45.92 -0.50
C PRO A 292 -2.30 -46.35 -1.78
N GLN A 293 -2.81 -45.40 -2.57
CA GLN A 293 -3.52 -45.72 -3.83
C GLN A 293 -2.58 -46.14 -4.99
N ASP A 294 -1.27 -45.90 -4.86
CA ASP A 294 -0.27 -46.23 -5.89
C ASP A 294 0.46 -47.56 -5.57
N ALA A 295 -0.04 -48.31 -4.58
CA ALA A 295 0.59 -49.50 -4.04
C ALA A 295 0.12 -50.80 -4.74
N ILE A 296 1.00 -51.79 -4.81
CA ILE A 296 0.78 -53.07 -5.53
C ILE A 296 1.10 -54.29 -4.66
N GLN A 297 0.32 -55.36 -4.83
CA GLN A 297 0.40 -56.59 -4.01
C GLN A 297 1.81 -57.21 -3.95
N THR A 298 2.59 -57.13 -5.04
CA THR A 298 3.94 -57.71 -5.15
C THR A 298 5.01 -57.02 -4.29
N LYS A 299 4.68 -55.89 -3.65
CA LYS A 299 5.57 -55.16 -2.71
C LYS A 299 5.17 -55.35 -1.23
N VAL A 300 4.20 -56.22 -0.93
CA VAL A 300 3.86 -56.60 0.45
C VAL A 300 4.89 -57.60 0.97
N ILE A 301 5.49 -57.29 2.12
CA ILE A 301 6.49 -58.12 2.79
C ILE A 301 5.82 -58.81 3.97
N ALA A 302 5.96 -60.13 4.08
CA ALA A 302 5.50 -60.90 5.24
C ALA A 302 6.67 -61.62 5.94
N LYS A 303 6.70 -61.56 7.27
CA LYS A 303 7.77 -62.10 8.12
C LYS A 303 7.19 -62.88 9.31
N ASN A 304 7.88 -63.93 9.77
CA ASN A 304 7.64 -64.52 11.09
C ASN A 304 8.86 -64.19 11.97
N LYS A 305 8.68 -63.39 13.02
CA LYS A 305 9.75 -63.00 13.97
C LYS A 305 11.00 -62.48 13.22
N ASP A 306 10.78 -61.46 12.40
CA ASP A 306 11.72 -60.78 11.50
C ASP A 306 12.33 -61.60 10.34
N ILE A 307 12.20 -62.92 10.34
CA ILE A 307 12.61 -63.81 9.24
C ILE A 307 11.59 -63.70 8.09
N ASP A 308 12.08 -63.49 6.87
CA ASP A 308 11.27 -63.46 5.65
C ASP A 308 10.57 -64.79 5.37
N LEU A 309 9.39 -64.71 4.74
CA LEU A 309 8.60 -65.88 4.37
C LEU A 309 9.42 -66.87 3.51
N PRO A 310 9.55 -68.16 3.90
CA PRO A 310 10.28 -69.15 3.11
C PRO A 310 9.76 -69.30 1.68
N SER A 311 10.67 -69.47 0.72
CA SER A 311 10.39 -69.43 -0.73
C SER A 311 9.48 -70.56 -1.26
N ASN A 312 9.17 -71.58 -0.44
CA ASN A 312 8.17 -72.59 -0.74
C ASN A 312 6.73 -72.14 -0.42
N TYR A 313 6.54 -70.95 0.17
CA TYR A 313 5.22 -70.38 0.48
C TYR A 313 4.89 -69.14 -0.38
N GLU A 314 3.65 -69.02 -0.82
CA GLU A 314 3.11 -67.90 -1.63
C GLU A 314 1.99 -67.17 -0.88
N LEU A 315 1.98 -65.83 -0.93
CA LEU A 315 0.88 -64.99 -0.47
C LEU A 315 -0.15 -64.81 -1.60
N ILE A 316 -1.40 -65.21 -1.34
CA ILE A 316 -2.52 -65.05 -2.27
C ILE A 316 -3.47 -63.99 -1.72
N PHE A 317 -3.73 -62.93 -2.49
CA PHE A 317 -4.57 -61.81 -2.08
C PHE A 317 -6.02 -61.97 -2.59
N ASN A 318 -6.97 -62.24 -1.68
CA ASN A 318 -8.41 -62.24 -1.98
C ASN A 318 -8.99 -60.82 -2.07
N LYS A 319 -8.45 -59.90 -1.26
CA LYS A 319 -8.77 -58.46 -1.25
C LYS A 319 -7.45 -57.71 -1.10
N PHE A 320 -7.29 -56.61 -1.83
CA PHE A 320 -6.26 -55.61 -1.60
C PHE A 320 -6.89 -54.27 -2.00
N LYS A 321 -7.42 -53.53 -1.03
CA LYS A 321 -8.17 -52.30 -1.29
C LYS A 321 -7.72 -51.16 -0.39
N THR A 322 -7.59 -49.99 -0.97
CA THR A 322 -7.66 -48.72 -0.26
C THR A 322 -9.11 -48.39 0.07
N GLU A 323 -9.37 -47.82 1.25
CA GLU A 323 -10.70 -47.38 1.67
C GLU A 323 -10.73 -45.85 1.84
N GLY A 324 -11.78 -45.21 1.28
CA GLY A 324 -11.92 -43.75 1.15
C GLY A 324 -11.29 -43.14 -0.11
N GLU A 325 -11.68 -41.91 -0.47
CA GLU A 325 -11.10 -41.16 -1.60
C GLU A 325 -9.65 -40.72 -1.34
N HIS A 326 -9.29 -40.56 -0.06
CA HIS A 326 -7.97 -40.14 0.41
C HIS A 326 -7.42 -41.16 1.42
N PRO A 327 -7.08 -42.37 0.96
CA PRO A 327 -6.61 -43.44 1.83
C PRO A 327 -5.27 -43.07 2.46
N LYS A 328 -5.14 -43.33 3.76
CA LYS A 328 -3.88 -43.23 4.53
C LYS A 328 -3.34 -44.63 4.96
N LYS A 329 -4.02 -45.72 4.56
CA LYS A 329 -3.67 -47.15 4.79
C LYS A 329 -4.20 -48.06 3.67
N ILE A 330 -3.90 -49.37 3.73
CA ILE A 330 -4.48 -50.40 2.85
C ILE A 330 -5.03 -51.55 3.70
N ASP A 331 -6.21 -52.04 3.33
CA ASP A 331 -6.88 -53.18 3.95
C ASP A 331 -6.93 -54.37 2.98
N ALA A 332 -6.33 -55.49 3.38
CA ALA A 332 -6.15 -56.65 2.52
C ALA A 332 -6.55 -57.95 3.21
N THR A 333 -6.94 -58.94 2.41
CA THR A 333 -7.33 -60.28 2.86
C THR A 333 -6.41 -61.28 2.18
N VAL A 334 -5.57 -61.98 2.94
CA VAL A 334 -4.51 -62.87 2.44
C VAL A 334 -4.77 -64.34 2.79
N LYS A 335 -4.26 -65.24 1.95
CA LYS A 335 -4.09 -66.67 2.19
C LYS A 335 -2.61 -67.03 1.98
N LEU A 336 -2.17 -68.13 2.57
CA LEU A 336 -0.85 -68.71 2.37
C LEU A 336 -0.98 -70.05 1.65
N ARG A 337 -0.30 -70.21 0.51
CA ARG A 337 -0.15 -71.49 -0.20
C ARG A 337 1.21 -72.09 0.10
N ASP A 338 1.26 -73.40 0.34
CA ASP A 338 2.46 -74.21 0.18
C ASP A 338 2.58 -74.66 -1.28
N ASN A 339 3.62 -74.20 -1.98
CA ASN A 339 3.84 -74.46 -3.40
C ASN A 339 4.36 -75.88 -3.68
N VAL A 340 4.88 -76.59 -2.66
CA VAL A 340 5.37 -77.97 -2.78
C VAL A 340 4.21 -78.95 -2.60
N ASN A 341 3.34 -78.69 -1.62
CA ASN A 341 2.22 -79.57 -1.28
C ASN A 341 0.88 -79.15 -1.93
N ASN A 342 0.80 -77.96 -2.53
CA ASN A 342 -0.40 -77.30 -3.04
C ASN A 342 -1.55 -77.18 -2.00
N ILE A 343 -1.19 -77.11 -0.71
CA ILE A 343 -2.12 -76.89 0.40
C ILE A 343 -2.24 -75.39 0.63
N ILE A 344 -3.45 -74.90 0.89
CA ILE A 344 -3.73 -73.48 1.11
C ILE A 344 -4.36 -73.30 2.51
N SER A 345 -4.01 -72.23 3.21
CA SER A 345 -4.61 -71.81 4.48
C SER A 345 -6.02 -71.26 4.31
N ASP A 346 -6.70 -71.00 5.43
CA ASP A 346 -7.81 -70.05 5.50
C ASP A 346 -7.35 -68.60 5.28
N ALA A 347 -8.32 -67.72 5.08
CA ALA A 347 -8.07 -66.30 4.85
C ALA A 347 -7.84 -65.55 6.18
N ARG A 348 -6.94 -64.57 6.15
CA ARG A 348 -6.67 -63.63 7.24
C ARG A 348 -6.77 -62.19 6.72
N ASP A 349 -7.52 -61.35 7.42
CA ASP A 349 -7.51 -59.90 7.17
C ASP A 349 -6.30 -59.24 7.82
N ILE A 350 -5.68 -58.29 7.10
CA ILE A 350 -4.46 -57.58 7.48
C ILE A 350 -4.58 -56.08 7.14
N GLU A 351 -4.02 -55.24 8.00
CA GLU A 351 -3.87 -53.80 7.76
C GLU A 351 -2.41 -53.49 7.42
N ILE A 352 -2.18 -52.63 6.43
CA ILE A 352 -0.85 -52.18 6.02
C ILE A 352 -0.80 -50.64 6.16
N THR A 353 0.20 -50.16 6.92
CA THR A 353 0.36 -48.76 7.31
C THR A 353 1.80 -48.26 7.04
N GLY A 354 2.12 -47.02 7.44
CA GLY A 354 3.45 -46.42 7.26
C GLY A 354 3.68 -45.75 5.90
N PHE A 355 2.65 -45.64 5.06
CA PHE A 355 2.71 -45.00 3.75
C PHE A 355 3.05 -43.51 3.80
N LYS A 356 3.49 -42.95 2.66
CA LYS A 356 3.77 -41.52 2.50
C LYS A 356 2.55 -40.69 2.90
N LYS A 357 2.73 -39.80 3.88
CA LYS A 357 1.69 -38.89 4.37
C LYS A 357 1.42 -37.77 3.37
N TYR A 358 0.17 -37.29 3.39
CA TYR A 358 -0.30 -36.09 2.70
C TYR A 358 -1.51 -35.51 3.45
N LEU A 359 -1.80 -34.24 3.23
CA LEU A 359 -3.00 -33.57 3.76
C LEU A 359 -4.22 -33.81 2.85
N THR A 360 -5.40 -33.93 3.45
CA THR A 360 -6.69 -34.01 2.74
C THR A 360 -7.26 -32.62 2.43
N PRO A 361 -8.25 -32.50 1.53
CA PRO A 361 -8.99 -31.26 1.31
C PRO A 361 -9.57 -30.70 2.59
N GLU A 362 -10.03 -31.52 3.55
CA GLU A 362 -10.58 -31.08 4.84
C GLU A 362 -9.52 -30.39 5.71
N GLU A 363 -8.33 -31.00 5.79
CA GLU A 363 -7.18 -30.46 6.52
C GLU A 363 -6.72 -29.12 5.88
N LEU A 364 -6.72 -29.03 4.54
CA LEU A 364 -6.45 -27.78 3.80
C LEU A 364 -7.59 -26.75 3.93
N ASN A 365 -8.85 -27.20 3.98
CA ASN A 365 -10.07 -26.39 4.08
C ASN A 365 -10.19 -25.71 5.44
N ALA A 366 -9.70 -26.34 6.51
CA ALA A 366 -9.64 -25.75 7.84
C ALA A 366 -8.61 -24.61 7.88
N TYR A 367 -7.41 -24.87 7.37
CA TYR A 367 -6.27 -23.94 7.39
C TYR A 367 -6.47 -22.73 6.46
N ILE A 368 -6.99 -22.89 5.23
CA ILE A 368 -7.15 -21.75 4.29
C ILE A 368 -8.02 -20.60 4.84
N ASN A 369 -8.97 -20.89 5.73
CA ASN A 369 -9.82 -19.83 6.32
C ASN A 369 -9.02 -18.88 7.22
N GLN A 370 -7.93 -19.37 7.84
CA GLN A 370 -7.10 -18.67 8.82
C GLN A 370 -6.11 -17.69 8.17
N ILE A 371 -5.88 -17.83 6.86
CA ILE A 371 -4.98 -16.97 6.08
C ILE A 371 -5.60 -15.58 5.95
N GLU A 372 -4.81 -14.56 6.24
CA GLU A 372 -5.13 -13.16 5.99
C GLU A 372 -4.29 -12.66 4.83
N LEU A 373 -4.89 -11.80 3.99
CA LEU A 373 -4.24 -11.21 2.82
C LEU A 373 -4.33 -9.69 2.90
N ASP A 374 -3.26 -9.00 2.55
CA ASP A 374 -3.23 -7.54 2.44
C ASP A 374 -2.30 -7.07 1.30
N VAL A 375 -2.07 -5.77 1.19
CA VAL A 375 -1.13 -5.15 0.23
C VAL A 375 -0.33 -4.04 0.92
N ASP A 376 0.99 -4.12 0.82
CA ASP A 376 1.90 -3.10 1.37
C ASP A 376 1.64 -1.72 0.77
N ASN A 377 1.61 -0.69 1.61
CA ASN A 377 1.38 0.71 1.22
C ASN A 377 0.08 0.93 0.41
N LYS A 378 -0.95 0.08 0.59
CA LYS A 378 -2.25 0.19 -0.09
C LYS A 378 -2.87 1.59 -0.01
N ASN A 379 -2.76 2.26 1.14
CA ASN A 379 -3.24 3.62 1.36
C ASN A 379 -2.69 4.67 0.36
N SER A 380 -1.54 4.39 -0.26
CA SER A 380 -0.89 5.22 -1.28
C SER A 380 -0.99 4.65 -2.72
N THR A 381 -1.55 3.44 -2.87
CA THR A 381 -1.56 2.65 -4.11
C THR A 381 -2.98 2.52 -4.67
N PHE A 382 -3.14 2.68 -5.98
CA PHE A 382 -4.43 2.49 -6.67
C PHE A 382 -4.70 1.01 -6.97
N ILE A 383 -5.97 0.57 -6.91
CA ILE A 383 -6.34 -0.83 -7.22
C ILE A 383 -6.02 -1.23 -8.67
N SER A 384 -5.95 -0.27 -9.60
CA SER A 384 -5.50 -0.46 -10.98
C SER A 384 -4.12 -1.11 -11.06
N ASN A 385 -3.24 -0.80 -10.11
CA ASN A 385 -1.82 -1.16 -10.13
C ASN A 385 -1.58 -2.55 -9.51
N ILE A 386 -2.58 -3.13 -8.84
CA ILE A 386 -2.51 -4.47 -8.27
C ILE A 386 -2.96 -5.48 -9.35
N ASN A 387 -2.01 -6.25 -9.86
CA ASN A 387 -2.22 -7.16 -11.00
C ASN A 387 -1.60 -8.55 -10.80
N ASN A 388 -0.67 -8.71 -9.86
CA ASN A 388 0.11 -9.94 -9.67
C ASN A 388 -0.01 -10.46 -8.23
N HIS A 389 0.04 -11.79 -8.07
CA HIS A 389 0.13 -12.47 -6.78
C HIS A 389 1.26 -11.93 -5.88
N SER A 390 2.41 -11.58 -6.45
CA SER A 390 3.57 -11.02 -5.74
C SER A 390 3.33 -9.67 -5.05
N GLN A 391 2.20 -9.00 -5.32
CA GLN A 391 1.81 -7.75 -4.68
C GLN A 391 0.88 -7.96 -3.48
N ILE A 392 0.42 -9.20 -3.24
CA ILE A 392 -0.45 -9.56 -2.11
C ILE A 392 0.42 -10.13 -0.99
N THR A 393 0.49 -9.43 0.14
CA THR A 393 1.13 -9.94 1.36
C THR A 393 0.20 -10.90 2.09
N LYS A 394 0.79 -11.82 2.87
CA LYS A 394 0.08 -12.89 3.56
C LYS A 394 0.45 -12.89 5.04
N SER A 395 -0.55 -13.00 5.91
CA SER A 395 -0.37 -13.29 7.33
C SER A 395 -0.94 -14.68 7.65
N ASN A 396 -0.36 -15.33 8.66
CA ASN A 396 -0.69 -16.71 9.06
C ASN A 396 -0.47 -17.75 7.94
N PHE A 397 0.62 -17.63 7.18
CA PHE A 397 0.94 -18.55 6.07
C PHE A 397 2.31 -19.22 6.19
N GLU A 398 2.32 -20.54 6.44
CA GLU A 398 3.47 -21.44 6.43
C GLU A 398 3.97 -21.73 4.98
N ASP A 399 4.67 -20.77 4.35
CA ASP A 399 5.28 -20.87 2.99
C ASP A 399 6.29 -22.03 2.84
N ASN A 400 6.70 -22.68 3.92
CA ASN A 400 7.55 -23.90 3.91
C ASN A 400 6.76 -25.19 3.68
N LYS A 401 5.43 -25.18 3.87
CA LYS A 401 4.56 -26.37 3.94
C LYS A 401 3.34 -26.28 3.02
N TYR A 402 2.88 -25.08 2.71
CA TYR A 402 1.79 -24.83 1.75
C TYR A 402 2.27 -23.95 0.60
N GLU A 403 1.58 -24.04 -0.53
CA GLU A 403 1.71 -23.11 -1.65
C GLU A 403 0.32 -22.72 -2.17
N ILE A 404 0.20 -21.47 -2.64
CA ILE A 404 -1.01 -20.98 -3.31
C ILE A 404 -1.05 -21.56 -4.71
N ASP A 405 -2.22 -22.01 -5.13
CA ASP A 405 -2.45 -22.46 -6.50
C ASP A 405 -2.61 -21.27 -7.44
N LEU A 406 -1.56 -20.95 -8.19
CA LEU A 406 -1.52 -19.79 -9.07
C LEU A 406 -2.49 -19.91 -10.26
N ASP A 407 -2.77 -21.13 -10.73
CA ASP A 407 -3.68 -21.41 -11.84
C ASP A 407 -5.14 -21.02 -11.55
N THR A 408 -5.49 -20.82 -10.28
CA THR A 408 -6.82 -20.38 -9.82
C THR A 408 -6.78 -19.10 -8.99
N PHE A 409 -5.65 -18.39 -9.00
CA PHE A 409 -5.48 -17.13 -8.29
C PHE A 409 -6.01 -15.95 -9.12
N LEU A 410 -7.00 -15.21 -8.59
CA LEU A 410 -7.64 -14.09 -9.28
C LEU A 410 -7.76 -12.85 -8.38
N ILE A 411 -7.38 -11.69 -8.92
CA ILE A 411 -7.58 -10.38 -8.28
C ILE A 411 -8.75 -9.68 -8.97
N GLU A 412 -9.92 -9.72 -8.34
CA GLU A 412 -11.12 -8.98 -8.76
C GLU A 412 -11.03 -7.54 -8.25
N LYS A 413 -11.14 -6.55 -9.14
CA LYS A 413 -11.15 -5.11 -8.77
C LYS A 413 -12.59 -4.67 -8.59
N LEU A 414 -12.93 -4.13 -7.41
CA LEU A 414 -14.32 -3.82 -7.06
C LEU A 414 -14.74 -2.43 -7.57
N SER A 415 -16.04 -2.26 -7.79
CA SER A 415 -16.64 -1.03 -8.33
C SER A 415 -16.66 0.15 -7.35
N ASP A 416 -16.21 -0.04 -6.11
CA ASP A 416 -15.96 1.05 -5.15
C ASP A 416 -14.66 1.81 -5.43
N LEU A 417 -13.83 1.30 -6.36
CA LEU A 417 -12.52 1.82 -6.77
C LEU A 417 -11.46 1.89 -5.66
N VAL A 418 -11.74 1.35 -4.46
CA VAL A 418 -10.86 1.39 -3.27
C VAL A 418 -10.68 0.04 -2.58
N SER A 419 -11.23 -1.02 -3.17
CA SER A 419 -11.11 -2.40 -2.67
C SER A 419 -10.83 -3.39 -3.80
N ILE A 420 -10.15 -4.48 -3.44
CA ILE A 420 -9.98 -5.67 -4.30
C ILE A 420 -10.45 -6.91 -3.57
N LYS A 421 -10.83 -7.94 -4.32
CA LYS A 421 -11.24 -9.24 -3.80
C LYS A 421 -10.35 -10.31 -4.41
N VAL A 422 -9.52 -10.92 -3.57
CA VAL A 422 -8.54 -11.93 -3.96
C VAL A 422 -9.17 -13.30 -3.78
N HIS A 423 -9.26 -14.06 -4.87
CA HIS A 423 -9.72 -15.44 -4.90
C HIS A 423 -8.53 -16.37 -5.00
N PHE A 424 -8.49 -17.41 -4.17
CA PHE A 424 -7.40 -18.38 -4.17
C PHE A 424 -7.82 -19.71 -3.55
N ARG A 425 -7.03 -20.76 -3.84
CA ARG A 425 -6.96 -22.02 -3.08
C ARG A 425 -5.50 -22.36 -2.81
N ILE A 426 -5.27 -23.38 -1.99
CA ILE A 426 -3.92 -23.83 -1.60
C ILE A 426 -3.77 -25.34 -1.80
N LYS A 427 -2.52 -25.79 -1.82
CA LYS A 427 -2.12 -27.21 -1.78
C LYS A 427 -0.93 -27.39 -0.84
N GLU A 428 -0.69 -28.65 -0.44
CA GLU A 428 0.49 -29.05 0.31
C GLU A 428 1.74 -29.03 -0.59
N LYS A 429 2.80 -28.38 -0.11
CA LYS A 429 4.04 -28.16 -0.85
C LYS A 429 4.84 -29.46 -0.98
N ASN A 430 5.03 -29.93 -2.22
CA ASN A 430 5.52 -31.28 -2.54
C ASN A 430 4.58 -32.43 -2.07
N GLY A 431 3.31 -32.12 -1.79
CA GLY A 431 2.28 -33.09 -1.42
C GLY A 431 1.80 -33.97 -2.59
N LYS A 432 0.64 -34.60 -2.42
CA LYS A 432 0.01 -35.41 -3.48
C LYS A 432 -0.60 -34.51 -4.56
N LEU A 433 -0.24 -34.73 -5.82
CA LEU A 433 -0.80 -34.00 -6.96
C LEU A 433 -2.33 -34.18 -7.04
N GLY A 434 -3.02 -33.11 -7.42
CA GLY A 434 -4.48 -33.08 -7.57
C GLY A 434 -5.27 -32.76 -6.29
N ILE A 435 -4.64 -32.70 -5.12
CA ILE A 435 -5.30 -32.33 -3.86
C ILE A 435 -5.11 -30.83 -3.58
N TYR A 436 -6.23 -30.14 -3.37
CA TYR A 436 -6.32 -28.71 -3.10
C TYR A 436 -7.37 -28.44 -2.01
N SER A 437 -7.33 -27.26 -1.40
CA SER A 437 -8.50 -26.72 -0.69
C SER A 437 -9.62 -26.34 -1.66
N LYS A 438 -10.79 -26.06 -1.10
CA LYS A 438 -11.81 -25.18 -1.68
C LYS A 438 -11.21 -23.84 -2.11
N GLN A 439 -11.85 -23.21 -3.10
CA GLN A 439 -11.64 -21.79 -3.38
C GLN A 439 -12.20 -20.95 -2.22
N VAL A 440 -11.49 -19.89 -1.83
CA VAL A 440 -12.01 -18.82 -0.96
C VAL A 440 -11.80 -17.46 -1.61
N SER A 441 -12.58 -16.47 -1.17
CA SER A 441 -12.39 -15.06 -1.49
C SER A 441 -12.12 -14.26 -0.22
N LYS A 442 -11.17 -13.33 -0.25
CA LYS A 442 -10.90 -12.36 0.82
C LYS A 442 -10.91 -10.94 0.21
N THR A 443 -11.63 -10.01 0.83
CA THR A 443 -11.68 -8.61 0.37
C THR A 443 -10.65 -7.77 1.13
N ILE A 444 -9.83 -7.03 0.40
CA ILE A 444 -8.81 -6.10 0.91
C ILE A 444 -9.31 -4.69 0.61
N THR A 445 -9.47 -3.87 1.65
CA THR A 445 -10.04 -2.51 1.56
C THR A 445 -9.02 -1.45 1.98
N GLY A 446 -9.29 -0.19 1.60
CA GLY A 446 -8.51 0.98 2.04
C GLY A 446 -7.38 1.37 1.10
N PHE A 447 -7.53 1.10 -0.20
CA PHE A 447 -6.61 1.60 -1.23
C PHE A 447 -6.77 3.11 -1.45
N LYS A 448 -5.78 3.72 -2.12
CA LYS A 448 -5.81 5.15 -2.47
C LYS A 448 -6.98 5.45 -3.40
N MET A 449 -7.74 6.51 -3.10
CA MET A 449 -8.86 6.94 -3.94
C MET A 449 -8.34 7.51 -5.29
N PRO A 450 -8.78 6.98 -6.44
CA PRO A 450 -8.44 7.54 -7.75
C PRO A 450 -9.21 8.84 -8.00
N GLN A 451 -8.76 9.60 -9.01
CA GLN A 451 -9.38 10.89 -9.36
C GLN A 451 -10.88 10.75 -9.63
N GLU A 452 -11.27 9.77 -10.45
CA GLU A 452 -12.67 9.48 -10.84
C GLU A 452 -13.61 9.35 -9.63
N LEU A 453 -13.20 8.63 -8.59
CA LEU A 453 -13.98 8.49 -7.36
C LEU A 453 -14.11 9.85 -6.64
N ILE A 454 -13.03 10.63 -6.58
CA ILE A 454 -13.05 11.94 -5.91
C ILE A 454 -13.92 12.95 -6.67
N GLU A 455 -13.96 12.89 -8.02
CA GLU A 455 -14.88 13.69 -8.83
C GLU A 455 -16.37 13.29 -8.62
N ASP A 456 -16.67 11.99 -8.50
CA ASP A 456 -18.02 11.49 -8.19
C ASP A 456 -18.48 11.90 -6.77
N LEU A 457 -17.61 11.74 -5.76
CA LEU A 457 -17.90 12.16 -4.39
C LEU A 457 -18.04 13.68 -4.28
N ALA A 458 -17.30 14.47 -5.08
CA ALA A 458 -17.44 15.91 -5.14
C ALA A 458 -18.80 16.35 -5.69
N GLN A 459 -19.30 15.66 -6.72
CA GLN A 459 -20.64 15.89 -7.28
C GLN A 459 -21.76 15.54 -6.31
N LYS A 460 -21.52 14.61 -5.38
CA LYS A 460 -22.49 14.18 -4.34
C LYS A 460 -22.54 15.09 -3.12
N ALA A 461 -21.68 16.09 -3.01
CA ALA A 461 -21.75 17.07 -1.92
C ALA A 461 -23.05 17.91 -1.99
N ILE A 462 -23.69 18.14 -0.84
CA ILE A 462 -24.94 18.90 -0.71
C ILE A 462 -24.76 20.01 0.33
N PHE A 463 -25.16 21.22 -0.06
CA PHE A 463 -25.17 22.42 0.76
C PHE A 463 -26.58 23.01 0.77
N ASP A 464 -26.98 23.61 1.89
CA ASP A 464 -28.21 24.40 2.01
C ASP A 464 -28.02 25.44 3.14
N VAL A 465 -29.04 26.24 3.48
CA VAL A 465 -28.96 27.18 4.62
C VAL A 465 -30.24 27.17 5.44
N THR A 466 -30.12 26.80 6.72
CA THR A 466 -31.18 26.92 7.72
C THR A 466 -31.75 28.35 7.77
N ASN A 467 -33.07 28.48 7.68
CA ASN A 467 -33.82 29.75 7.63
C ASN A 467 -33.41 30.69 6.47
N LYS A 468 -33.02 30.14 5.31
CA LYS A 468 -32.70 30.94 4.11
C LYS A 468 -33.81 31.91 3.66
N SER A 469 -35.08 31.52 3.79
CA SER A 469 -36.24 32.38 3.49
C SER A 469 -36.37 33.62 4.39
N GLU A 470 -35.62 33.69 5.49
CA GLU A 470 -35.56 34.85 6.40
C GLU A 470 -34.31 35.73 6.18
N LYS A 471 -33.35 35.24 5.39
CA LYS A 471 -32.01 35.83 5.17
C LYS A 471 -31.88 36.34 3.74
N MET A 472 -31.23 37.49 3.54
CA MET A 472 -30.96 37.96 2.18
C MET A 472 -29.74 37.21 1.63
N ALA A 473 -29.74 36.88 0.33
CA ALA A 473 -28.60 36.20 -0.30
C ALA A 473 -27.27 36.98 -0.11
N TYR A 474 -27.34 38.31 0.04
CA TYR A 474 -26.17 39.14 0.31
C TYR A 474 -25.57 39.02 1.72
N ASP A 475 -26.29 38.47 2.70
CA ASP A 475 -25.80 38.35 4.08
C ASP A 475 -24.73 37.27 4.22
N LEU A 476 -24.67 36.35 3.24
CA LEU A 476 -23.80 35.17 3.21
C LEU A 476 -22.60 35.30 2.25
N TRP A 477 -22.43 36.46 1.61
CA TRP A 477 -21.27 36.75 0.75
C TRP A 477 -19.96 36.35 1.43
N ASP A 478 -19.24 35.42 0.81
CA ASP A 478 -17.94 34.87 1.22
C ASP A 478 -17.89 34.28 2.65
N LYS A 479 -19.03 33.86 3.21
CA LYS A 479 -19.13 33.21 4.53
C LYS A 479 -19.44 31.72 4.43
N PHE A 480 -18.44 30.87 4.21
CA PHE A 480 -18.67 29.42 4.16
C PHE A 480 -19.15 28.84 5.49
N ASP A 481 -18.68 29.37 6.64
CA ASP A 481 -19.10 28.94 7.98
C ASP A 481 -20.60 29.19 8.28
N SER A 482 -21.30 29.92 7.40
CA SER A 482 -22.75 30.16 7.46
C SER A 482 -23.56 29.26 6.52
N ILE A 483 -22.92 28.26 5.90
CA ILE A 483 -23.52 27.29 4.98
C ILE A 483 -23.62 25.92 5.65
N ASP A 484 -24.81 25.32 5.61
CA ASP A 484 -25.02 23.98 6.15
C ASP A 484 -24.51 22.93 5.14
N VAL A 485 -23.37 22.31 5.44
CA VAL A 485 -22.94 21.09 4.73
C VAL A 485 -23.87 19.94 5.14
N LYS A 486 -24.80 19.56 4.27
CA LYS A 486 -25.77 18.48 4.53
C LYS A 486 -25.18 17.10 4.20
N VAL A 487 -24.33 17.00 3.18
CA VAL A 487 -23.66 15.75 2.76
C VAL A 487 -22.23 16.03 2.27
N ILE A 488 -21.28 15.27 2.81
CA ILE A 488 -19.94 15.04 2.28
C ILE A 488 -19.52 13.62 2.68
N ASP A 489 -18.75 12.92 1.84
CA ASP A 489 -18.20 11.60 2.16
C ASP A 489 -17.18 11.69 3.32
N GLU A 490 -17.24 10.78 4.29
CA GLU A 490 -16.37 10.82 5.47
C GLU A 490 -14.88 10.71 5.15
N ARG A 491 -14.52 10.14 3.98
CA ARG A 491 -13.13 10.03 3.49
C ARG A 491 -12.59 11.35 2.93
N CYS A 492 -13.44 12.34 2.72
CA CYS A 492 -13.12 13.60 2.06
C CYS A 492 -13.22 14.82 2.99
N GLU A 493 -12.47 15.87 2.65
CA GLU A 493 -12.57 17.19 3.27
C GLU A 493 -12.48 18.31 2.23
N PHE A 494 -13.01 19.50 2.54
CA PHE A 494 -12.96 20.65 1.64
C PHE A 494 -11.57 21.29 1.61
N VAL A 495 -11.13 21.69 0.41
CA VAL A 495 -9.91 22.49 0.23
C VAL A 495 -10.25 23.95 0.55
N GLN A 496 -10.13 24.35 1.82
CA GLN A 496 -10.63 25.62 2.37
C GLN A 496 -10.31 26.85 1.50
N ASN A 497 -9.06 27.01 1.07
CA ASN A 497 -8.61 28.15 0.25
C ASN A 497 -9.18 28.19 -1.19
N SER A 498 -9.99 27.20 -1.58
CA SER A 498 -10.69 27.17 -2.89
C SER A 498 -12.16 27.56 -2.81
N ILE A 499 -12.73 27.67 -1.61
CA ILE A 499 -14.17 27.86 -1.41
C ILE A 499 -14.55 29.32 -1.67
N LYS A 500 -15.63 29.55 -2.43
CA LYS A 500 -16.15 30.89 -2.79
C LYS A 500 -17.67 30.88 -2.63
N ILE A 501 -18.24 31.87 -1.94
CA ILE A 501 -19.69 31.95 -1.69
C ILE A 501 -20.23 33.23 -2.31
N LYS A 502 -20.73 33.12 -3.55
CA LYS A 502 -21.10 34.26 -4.39
C LYS A 502 -22.61 34.35 -4.56
N GLN A 503 -23.17 35.55 -4.45
CA GLN A 503 -24.57 35.77 -4.81
C GLN A 503 -24.67 35.76 -6.33
N THR A 504 -25.52 34.90 -6.88
CA THR A 504 -25.68 34.70 -8.33
C THR A 504 -27.03 35.16 -8.86
N ASP A 505 -28.00 35.43 -7.97
CA ASP A 505 -29.32 35.99 -8.29
C ASP A 505 -29.89 36.71 -7.05
N ALA A 506 -31.12 37.26 -7.13
CA ALA A 506 -31.82 37.88 -6.01
C ALA A 506 -32.00 36.92 -4.83
N ASP A 507 -32.46 35.70 -5.14
CA ASP A 507 -32.82 34.63 -4.21
C ASP A 507 -31.75 33.51 -4.14
N LYS A 508 -30.56 33.69 -4.73
CA LYS A 508 -29.58 32.59 -4.93
C LYS A 508 -28.15 32.95 -4.56
N ILE A 509 -27.48 32.00 -3.91
CA ILE A 509 -26.01 31.95 -3.79
C ILE A 509 -25.47 30.69 -4.46
N THR A 510 -24.26 30.77 -5.01
CA THR A 510 -23.50 29.63 -5.52
C THR A 510 -22.29 29.39 -4.62
N VAL A 511 -22.20 28.15 -4.12
CA VAL A 511 -21.07 27.58 -3.40
C VAL A 511 -20.14 26.94 -4.43
N THR A 512 -18.98 27.54 -4.65
CA THR A 512 -17.90 26.97 -5.48
C THR A 512 -16.85 26.37 -4.57
N TYR A 513 -16.40 25.13 -4.83
CA TYR A 513 -15.58 24.34 -3.90
C TYR A 513 -14.73 23.27 -4.60
N LYS A 514 -13.77 22.72 -3.85
CA LYS A 514 -13.07 21.47 -4.15
C LYS A 514 -13.04 20.59 -2.90
N ILE A 515 -13.02 19.27 -3.08
CA ILE A 515 -12.71 18.32 -2.01
C ILE A 515 -11.39 17.61 -2.28
N LYS A 516 -10.81 17.00 -1.25
CA LYS A 516 -9.66 16.08 -1.35
C LYS A 516 -9.84 14.88 -0.42
N ASP A 517 -9.12 13.80 -0.72
CA ASP A 517 -8.96 12.67 0.21
C ASP A 517 -8.27 13.17 1.51
N LYS A 518 -8.75 12.71 2.67
CA LYS A 518 -8.13 13.02 3.98
C LYS A 518 -6.78 12.36 4.18
N LYS A 519 -6.54 11.21 3.52
CA LYS A 519 -5.32 10.39 3.64
C LYS A 519 -4.31 10.67 2.53
N ASN A 520 -4.75 11.13 1.37
CA ASN A 520 -3.91 11.50 0.22
C ASN A 520 -4.28 12.90 -0.29
N ASN A 521 -3.30 13.73 -0.65
CA ASN A 521 -3.58 15.05 -1.25
C ASN A 521 -4.08 15.01 -2.71
N THR A 522 -4.78 13.95 -3.12
CA THR A 522 -5.55 13.90 -4.38
C THR A 522 -6.80 14.79 -4.21
N ALA A 523 -7.01 15.76 -5.08
CA ALA A 523 -8.08 16.76 -4.97
C ALA A 523 -8.92 16.85 -6.26
N SER A 524 -10.22 17.12 -6.12
CA SER A 524 -11.15 17.26 -7.24
C SER A 524 -10.85 18.48 -8.13
N GLN A 525 -11.46 18.52 -9.31
CA GLN A 525 -11.65 19.79 -10.02
C GLN A 525 -12.60 20.74 -9.25
N GLU A 526 -12.78 21.96 -9.77
CA GLU A 526 -13.69 22.95 -9.16
C GLU A 526 -15.14 22.65 -9.51
N TYR A 527 -15.97 22.48 -8.48
CA TYR A 527 -17.42 22.27 -8.60
C TYR A 527 -18.19 23.47 -8.07
N SER A 528 -19.43 23.63 -8.54
CA SER A 528 -20.36 24.66 -8.06
C SER A 528 -21.75 24.07 -7.80
N LYS A 529 -22.37 24.49 -6.69
CA LYS A 529 -23.75 24.15 -6.30
C LYS A 529 -24.49 25.44 -5.97
N THR A 530 -25.70 25.61 -6.48
CA THR A 530 -26.53 26.80 -6.20
C THR A 530 -27.58 26.48 -5.15
N ILE A 531 -27.67 27.32 -4.13
CA ILE A 531 -28.70 27.30 -3.09
C ILE A 531 -29.65 28.46 -3.42
N GLY A 532 -30.91 28.15 -3.72
CA GLY A 532 -31.97 29.13 -3.95
C GLY A 532 -32.88 29.34 -2.74
N ASP A 533 -34.02 29.99 -2.96
CA ASP A 533 -35.08 30.24 -1.96
C ASP A 533 -34.67 31.18 -0.81
N PHE A 534 -33.71 32.08 -1.04
CA PHE A 534 -33.39 33.15 -0.09
C PHE A 534 -34.48 34.22 -0.07
N LYS A 535 -34.51 35.01 1.02
CA LYS A 535 -35.41 36.15 1.15
C LYS A 535 -35.17 37.16 0.02
N VAL A 536 -36.26 37.66 -0.55
CA VAL A 536 -36.27 38.77 -1.51
C VAL A 536 -37.06 39.95 -0.96
N GLU A 537 -36.64 41.16 -1.33
CA GLU A 537 -37.32 42.44 -1.03
C GLU A 537 -37.31 43.35 -2.27
N THR A 538 -38.18 44.36 -2.27
CA THR A 538 -38.26 45.46 -3.26
C THR A 538 -37.86 46.82 -2.66
N LYS A 539 -37.12 46.79 -1.55
CA LYS A 539 -36.75 47.95 -0.75
C LYS A 539 -35.96 48.98 -1.56
N ASN A 540 -36.31 50.26 -1.45
CA ASN A 540 -35.74 51.40 -2.20
C ASN A 540 -35.98 51.39 -3.73
N GLU A 541 -36.71 50.41 -4.28
CA GLU A 541 -37.00 50.35 -5.72
C GLU A 541 -38.03 51.38 -6.20
N GLU A 542 -38.81 51.97 -5.29
CA GLU A 542 -39.63 53.15 -5.58
C GLU A 542 -38.79 54.43 -5.71
N ASP A 543 -37.68 54.52 -4.97
CA ASP A 543 -36.83 55.71 -4.92
C ASP A 543 -35.80 55.77 -6.07
N PHE A 544 -35.27 54.63 -6.50
CA PHE A 544 -34.15 54.57 -7.46
C PHE A 544 -34.36 53.52 -8.57
N SER A 545 -33.66 53.70 -9.69
CA SER A 545 -33.46 52.67 -10.71
C SER A 545 -32.07 52.07 -10.60
N TYR A 546 -31.93 50.80 -10.99
CA TYR A 546 -30.68 50.06 -10.90
C TYR A 546 -30.53 49.04 -12.03
N GLU A 547 -29.29 48.68 -12.29
CA GLU A 547 -28.89 47.54 -13.12
C GLU A 547 -28.20 46.49 -12.25
N ILE A 548 -28.27 45.22 -12.67
CA ILE A 548 -27.45 44.15 -12.08
C ILE A 548 -26.14 44.05 -12.84
N VAL A 549 -25.06 44.32 -12.13
CA VAL A 549 -23.68 44.19 -12.61
C VAL A 549 -22.95 43.11 -11.80
N GLU A 550 -21.79 42.68 -12.28
CA GLU A 550 -20.96 41.71 -11.57
C GLU A 550 -19.77 42.41 -10.90
N HIS A 551 -19.56 42.13 -9.61
CA HIS A 551 -18.46 42.68 -8.81
C HIS A 551 -17.85 41.59 -7.93
N ASN A 552 -16.56 41.31 -8.08
CA ASN A 552 -15.86 40.24 -7.36
C ASN A 552 -16.58 38.88 -7.38
N GLY A 553 -17.26 38.57 -8.51
CA GLY A 553 -18.05 37.35 -8.72
C GLY A 553 -19.46 37.36 -8.13
N HIS A 554 -19.87 38.42 -7.41
CA HIS A 554 -21.26 38.59 -6.96
C HIS A 554 -22.07 39.37 -8.00
N LYS A 555 -23.36 39.03 -8.15
CA LYS A 555 -24.35 39.94 -8.73
C LYS A 555 -24.69 41.03 -7.71
N VAL A 556 -24.53 42.29 -8.12
CA VAL A 556 -24.68 43.48 -7.27
C VAL A 556 -25.45 44.57 -8.00
N ALA A 557 -26.01 45.53 -7.27
CA ALA A 557 -26.70 46.66 -7.86
C ALA A 557 -25.75 47.81 -8.21
N PHE A 558 -25.95 48.35 -9.40
CA PHE A 558 -25.47 49.66 -9.85
C PHE A 558 -26.67 50.61 -9.91
N LEU A 559 -26.74 51.63 -9.04
CA LEU A 559 -27.81 52.64 -9.14
C LEU A 559 -27.54 53.55 -10.34
N ASN A 560 -28.41 53.51 -11.35
CA ASN A 560 -28.24 54.23 -12.61
C ASN A 560 -29.13 55.49 -12.72
N GLY A 561 -30.07 55.69 -11.81
CA GLY A 561 -30.98 56.84 -11.80
C GLY A 561 -31.82 56.95 -10.54
N ARG A 562 -32.48 58.10 -10.38
CA ARG A 562 -33.34 58.43 -9.23
C ARG A 562 -34.77 58.68 -9.70
N LYS A 563 -35.72 57.92 -9.14
CA LYS A 563 -37.16 58.00 -9.43
C LYS A 563 -37.84 59.01 -8.51
N ASN A 564 -37.63 58.87 -7.21
CA ASN A 564 -38.14 59.82 -6.22
C ASN A 564 -37.22 61.04 -6.15
N LEU A 565 -37.59 62.11 -6.84
CA LEU A 565 -36.82 63.35 -6.86
C LEU A 565 -36.73 64.03 -5.48
N SER A 566 -37.59 63.64 -4.53
CA SER A 566 -37.53 64.09 -3.14
C SER A 566 -36.51 63.35 -2.26
N GLN A 567 -35.89 62.26 -2.73
CA GLN A 567 -34.90 61.46 -1.99
C GLN A 567 -33.46 61.97 -2.23
N PHE A 568 -32.67 62.08 -1.16
CA PHE A 568 -31.29 62.61 -1.19
C PHE A 568 -30.26 61.75 -0.46
N LYS A 569 -30.72 60.71 0.26
CA LYS A 569 -29.84 59.67 0.82
C LYS A 569 -29.78 58.50 -0.17
N VAL A 570 -28.57 58.12 -0.57
CA VAL A 570 -28.32 57.07 -1.57
C VAL A 570 -28.00 55.77 -0.82
N PRO A 571 -28.85 54.73 -0.93
CA PRO A 571 -28.76 53.55 -0.08
C PRO A 571 -27.69 52.56 -0.56
N ALA A 572 -27.07 51.84 0.39
CA ALA A 572 -26.13 50.75 0.13
C ALA A 572 -26.81 49.41 -0.21
N GLN A 573 -28.14 49.38 -0.34
CA GLN A 573 -28.97 48.22 -0.63
C GLN A 573 -30.15 48.66 -1.52
N ILE A 574 -30.53 47.83 -2.49
CA ILE A 574 -31.76 48.01 -3.27
C ILE A 574 -32.32 46.64 -3.66
N GLY A 575 -33.63 46.48 -3.51
CA GLY A 575 -34.29 45.19 -3.67
C GLY A 575 -33.59 44.10 -2.85
N SER A 576 -33.17 43.04 -3.54
CA SER A 576 -32.47 41.88 -2.95
C SER A 576 -30.94 41.93 -3.08
N TYR A 577 -30.38 43.12 -3.30
CA TYR A 577 -28.97 43.32 -3.66
C TYR A 577 -28.29 44.42 -2.84
N LYS A 578 -26.98 44.30 -2.65
CA LYS A 578 -26.13 45.41 -2.18
C LYS A 578 -25.80 46.35 -3.34
N VAL A 579 -25.85 47.64 -3.08
CA VAL A 579 -25.37 48.68 -4.01
C VAL A 579 -23.87 48.85 -3.80
N ILE A 580 -23.10 48.53 -4.83
CA ILE A 580 -21.63 48.72 -4.85
C ILE A 580 -21.26 49.99 -5.61
N LYS A 581 -21.99 50.33 -6.67
CA LYS A 581 -21.66 51.40 -7.61
C LYS A 581 -22.84 52.35 -7.75
N VAL A 582 -22.56 53.65 -7.88
CA VAL A 582 -23.58 54.67 -8.18
C VAL A 582 -23.19 55.51 -9.39
N GLY A 583 -24.16 55.71 -10.28
CA GLY A 583 -24.05 56.52 -11.49
C GLY A 583 -24.54 57.94 -11.24
N THR A 584 -25.07 58.59 -12.28
CA THR A 584 -25.69 59.92 -12.16
C THR A 584 -27.09 59.83 -11.56
N LEU A 585 -27.20 60.18 -10.28
CA LEU A 585 -28.45 60.17 -9.52
C LEU A 585 -29.05 61.57 -9.34
N PHE A 586 -28.23 62.62 -9.47
CA PHE A 586 -28.63 64.01 -9.30
C PHE A 586 -28.25 64.80 -10.56
N SER A 587 -29.22 65.03 -11.43
CA SER A 587 -29.08 65.89 -12.60
C SER A 587 -30.25 66.86 -12.60
N ASN A 588 -29.99 68.16 -12.81
CA ASN A 588 -31.02 69.20 -12.91
C ASN A 588 -32.09 69.14 -11.78
N VAL A 589 -31.65 68.98 -10.53
CA VAL A 589 -32.53 68.89 -9.34
C VAL A 589 -33.33 70.19 -9.20
N LEU A 590 -34.66 70.12 -9.15
CA LEU A 590 -35.51 71.32 -9.04
C LEU A 590 -35.57 71.83 -7.59
N GLN A 591 -35.78 73.15 -7.42
CA GLN A 591 -35.95 73.74 -6.07
C GLN A 591 -37.20 73.24 -5.34
N GLY A 592 -38.25 72.83 -6.08
CA GLY A 592 -39.42 72.18 -5.50
C GLY A 592 -39.12 70.82 -4.87
N ASP A 593 -38.25 70.02 -5.50
CA ASP A 593 -37.88 68.68 -5.03
C ASP A 593 -37.05 68.71 -3.73
N SER A 594 -36.16 69.69 -3.61
CA SER A 594 -35.31 69.92 -2.44
C SER A 594 -36.00 70.72 -1.33
N GLY A 595 -37.06 71.47 -1.66
CA GLY A 595 -37.74 72.42 -0.78
C GLY A 595 -36.90 73.66 -0.47
N SER A 596 -35.89 73.97 -1.30
CA SER A 596 -34.82 74.91 -0.98
C SER A 596 -33.98 75.23 -2.23
N PRO A 597 -33.35 76.42 -2.33
CA PRO A 597 -32.38 76.74 -3.39
C PRO A 597 -31.10 75.88 -3.32
N LEU A 598 -30.88 75.17 -2.21
CA LEU A 598 -29.76 74.25 -1.98
C LEU A 598 -30.25 72.81 -1.71
N TYR A 599 -29.39 71.82 -1.96
CA TYR A 599 -29.55 70.44 -1.47
C TYR A 599 -28.20 69.82 -1.04
N GLY A 600 -28.25 68.70 -0.32
CA GLY A 600 -27.06 67.92 0.06
C GLY A 600 -27.28 66.42 -0.13
N VAL A 601 -26.21 65.67 -0.35
CA VAL A 601 -26.24 64.25 -0.73
C VAL A 601 -25.40 63.40 0.21
N ILE A 602 -25.92 62.23 0.61
CA ILE A 602 -25.23 61.28 1.50
C ILE A 602 -25.28 59.89 0.88
N LEU A 603 -24.14 59.21 0.81
CA LEU A 603 -24.05 57.81 0.39
C LEU A 603 -23.92 56.90 1.63
N ASP A 604 -24.69 55.81 1.68
CA ASP A 604 -24.65 54.85 2.79
C ASP A 604 -23.42 53.93 2.75
N GLN A 605 -22.99 53.51 3.94
CA GLN A 605 -21.85 52.60 4.13
C GLN A 605 -22.11 51.23 3.46
N GLY A 606 -21.27 50.88 2.50
CA GLY A 606 -21.36 49.69 1.65
C GLY A 606 -21.05 50.00 0.18
N ILE A 607 -21.40 51.20 -0.29
CA ILE A 607 -21.09 51.69 -1.63
C ILE A 607 -19.57 51.86 -1.78
N GLN A 608 -18.98 51.40 -2.88
CA GLN A 608 -17.52 51.40 -3.13
C GLN A 608 -17.10 52.30 -4.30
N GLU A 609 -17.97 52.50 -5.29
CA GLU A 609 -17.63 53.22 -6.53
C GLU A 609 -18.60 54.37 -6.85
N VAL A 610 -18.04 55.51 -7.25
CA VAL A 610 -18.78 56.68 -7.74
C VAL A 610 -18.43 56.97 -9.20
N SER A 611 -19.45 56.98 -10.06
CA SER A 611 -19.34 57.18 -11.51
C SER A 611 -20.23 58.32 -11.98
N ASN A 612 -19.75 59.56 -11.79
CA ASN A 612 -20.44 60.82 -12.15
C ASN A 612 -21.75 61.04 -11.35
N LEU A 613 -21.66 61.12 -10.02
CA LEU A 613 -22.83 61.20 -9.12
C LEU A 613 -23.78 62.35 -9.45
N ILE A 614 -23.22 63.53 -9.73
CA ILE A 614 -23.95 64.79 -9.89
C ILE A 614 -23.61 65.46 -11.23
N ILE A 615 -24.64 65.87 -11.98
CA ILE A 615 -24.56 66.86 -13.05
C ILE A 615 -25.26 68.13 -12.57
N SER A 616 -24.50 69.22 -12.44
CA SER A 616 -24.93 70.45 -11.80
C SER A 616 -24.94 71.63 -12.78
N SER A 617 -26.02 72.44 -12.72
CA SER A 617 -26.24 73.61 -13.57
C SER A 617 -26.64 74.81 -12.73
N ASP A 618 -25.65 75.63 -12.36
CA ASP A 618 -25.86 76.84 -11.55
C ASP A 618 -26.51 78.02 -12.33
N ASN A 619 -26.85 77.80 -13.61
CA ASN A 619 -27.17 78.83 -14.59
C ASN A 619 -28.66 79.18 -14.74
N ALA A 620 -29.57 78.45 -14.08
CA ALA A 620 -31.01 78.72 -14.12
C ALA A 620 -31.65 78.65 -12.73
N ASN A 621 -32.51 79.61 -12.42
CA ASN A 621 -33.09 79.81 -11.08
C ASN A 621 -34.15 78.77 -10.68
N GLU A 622 -34.49 77.84 -11.57
CA GLU A 622 -35.41 76.72 -11.30
C GLU A 622 -34.72 75.52 -10.62
N TYR A 623 -33.39 75.42 -10.73
CA TYR A 623 -32.60 74.34 -10.14
C TYR A 623 -32.08 74.69 -8.74
N ALA A 624 -32.01 73.67 -7.89
CA ALA A 624 -31.33 73.71 -6.61
C ALA A 624 -29.84 73.41 -6.81
N LYS A 625 -28.99 74.05 -6.01
CA LYS A 625 -27.54 73.94 -6.09
C LYS A 625 -27.01 72.94 -5.07
N ILE A 626 -25.99 72.17 -5.45
CA ILE A 626 -25.34 71.23 -4.53
C ILE A 626 -24.53 71.99 -3.48
N ALA A 627 -24.87 71.81 -2.20
CA ALA A 627 -24.26 72.49 -1.08
C ALA A 627 -23.37 71.59 -0.20
N ALA A 628 -23.69 70.29 -0.10
CA ALA A 628 -22.95 69.38 0.76
C ALA A 628 -22.94 67.93 0.24
N ILE A 629 -21.80 67.23 0.36
CA ILE A 629 -21.67 65.81 0.06
C ILE A 629 -20.99 65.07 1.22
N LYS A 630 -21.53 63.90 1.59
CA LYS A 630 -20.89 62.93 2.48
C LYS A 630 -20.67 61.60 1.76
N LEU A 631 -19.40 61.19 1.68
CA LEU A 631 -18.96 59.90 1.13
C LEU A 631 -18.58 58.93 2.27
N PRO A 632 -19.07 57.67 2.26
CA PRO A 632 -18.81 56.69 3.30
C PRO A 632 -17.38 56.13 3.24
N LYS A 633 -16.92 55.50 4.33
CA LYS A 633 -15.58 54.87 4.40
C LYS A 633 -15.44 53.73 3.37
N SER A 634 -16.53 53.14 2.91
CA SER A 634 -16.48 52.07 1.90
C SER A 634 -16.03 52.53 0.50
N ILE A 635 -16.02 53.84 0.19
CA ILE A 635 -15.61 54.31 -1.15
C ILE A 635 -14.13 54.02 -1.40
N LYS A 636 -13.85 53.37 -2.53
CA LYS A 636 -12.50 53.08 -3.03
C LYS A 636 -12.20 53.75 -4.37
N LYS A 637 -13.21 54.06 -5.17
CA LYS A 637 -13.04 54.64 -6.52
C LYS A 637 -14.01 55.78 -6.80
N ILE A 638 -13.49 56.88 -7.35
CA ILE A 638 -14.26 58.02 -7.84
C ILE A 638 -13.81 58.34 -9.27
N THR A 639 -14.59 57.91 -10.27
CA THR A 639 -14.30 58.27 -11.67
C THR A 639 -14.65 59.75 -11.92
N SER A 640 -15.75 60.25 -11.35
CA SER A 640 -16.02 61.69 -11.12
C SER A 640 -17.14 61.86 -10.09
N LEU A 641 -17.12 62.93 -9.31
CA LEU A 641 -18.12 63.20 -8.27
C LEU A 641 -19.15 64.26 -8.74
N ILE A 642 -18.72 65.49 -9.00
CA ILE A 642 -19.54 66.57 -9.56
C ILE A 642 -19.01 66.97 -10.94
N ASN A 643 -19.90 66.97 -11.93
CA ASN A 643 -19.69 67.52 -13.26
C ASN A 643 -20.61 68.74 -13.46
N GLY A 644 -20.14 69.73 -14.22
CA GLY A 644 -20.74 71.06 -14.24
C GLY A 644 -20.38 71.92 -13.02
N ASP A 645 -21.13 73.00 -12.80
CA ASP A 645 -20.76 74.06 -11.86
C ASP A 645 -21.11 73.73 -10.40
N SER A 646 -20.25 74.16 -9.48
CA SER A 646 -20.22 73.72 -8.08
C SER A 646 -20.29 74.89 -7.09
N SER A 647 -20.78 76.06 -7.53
CA SER A 647 -20.52 77.37 -6.90
C SER A 647 -21.05 77.53 -5.47
N SER A 648 -21.99 76.66 -5.07
CA SER A 648 -22.56 76.64 -3.73
C SER A 648 -22.06 75.46 -2.87
N LEU A 649 -21.11 74.65 -3.35
CA LEU A 649 -20.56 73.53 -2.59
C LEU A 649 -19.79 74.04 -1.37
N ALA A 650 -20.43 73.96 -0.20
CA ALA A 650 -19.89 74.41 1.08
C ALA A 650 -19.22 73.28 1.88
N TYR A 651 -19.53 72.02 1.57
CA TYR A 651 -19.02 70.87 2.30
C TYR A 651 -18.75 69.63 1.46
N LEU A 652 -17.59 69.01 1.63
CA LEU A 652 -17.27 67.67 1.12
C LEU A 652 -16.56 66.87 2.20
N GLU A 653 -17.17 65.75 2.62
CA GLU A 653 -16.60 64.78 3.56
C GLU A 653 -16.32 63.46 2.84
N MET A 654 -15.10 62.93 3.01
CA MET A 654 -14.64 61.66 2.46
C MET A 654 -13.48 61.09 3.29
N TYR A 655 -13.07 59.84 3.03
CA TYR A 655 -12.05 59.14 3.81
C TYR A 655 -10.71 59.02 3.08
N ASP A 656 -9.62 58.85 3.84
CA ASP A 656 -8.24 58.76 3.35
C ASP A 656 -7.88 57.43 2.63
N ASN A 657 -8.81 56.48 2.54
CA ASN A 657 -8.64 55.16 1.94
C ASN A 657 -9.14 55.04 0.48
N VAL A 658 -9.58 56.13 -0.15
CA VAL A 658 -9.98 56.15 -1.57
C VAL A 658 -8.75 55.93 -2.45
N GLU A 659 -8.71 54.80 -3.14
CA GLU A 659 -7.56 54.31 -3.91
C GLU A 659 -7.39 55.01 -5.26
N THR A 660 -8.50 55.39 -5.91
CA THR A 660 -8.46 56.02 -7.24
C THR A 660 -9.43 57.18 -7.36
N ILE A 661 -8.92 58.32 -7.85
CA ILE A 661 -9.70 59.44 -8.37
C ILE A 661 -9.20 59.67 -9.80
N GLU A 662 -10.05 59.43 -10.79
CA GLU A 662 -9.62 59.34 -12.20
C GLU A 662 -9.88 60.64 -12.98
N GLY A 663 -11.08 61.21 -12.83
CA GLY A 663 -11.50 62.47 -13.43
C GLY A 663 -11.42 63.62 -12.44
N GLN A 664 -12.58 64.08 -11.93
CA GLN A 664 -12.68 65.28 -11.10
C GLN A 664 -13.59 65.10 -9.87
N LEU A 665 -13.27 65.83 -8.79
CA LEU A 665 -14.16 65.96 -7.64
C LEU A 665 -15.22 67.06 -7.87
N PHE A 666 -14.80 68.29 -8.16
CA PHE A 666 -15.68 69.43 -8.43
C PHE A 666 -14.92 70.55 -9.18
N ALA A 667 -15.65 71.35 -9.97
CA ALA A 667 -15.05 72.22 -10.99
C ALA A 667 -15.09 73.73 -10.69
N THR A 668 -16.03 74.23 -9.88
CA THR A 668 -16.09 75.66 -9.53
C THR A 668 -16.50 75.87 -8.08
N PHE A 669 -15.53 76.09 -7.20
CA PHE A 669 -15.77 76.71 -5.90
C PHE A 669 -14.65 77.69 -5.56
N CYS A 670 -14.98 78.82 -4.94
CA CYS A 670 -14.09 79.96 -4.73
C CYS A 670 -14.29 80.58 -3.34
N ASN A 671 -13.24 80.70 -2.52
CA ASN A 671 -13.39 81.04 -1.10
C ASN A 671 -13.45 82.56 -0.83
N TYR A 672 -14.64 83.17 -1.01
CA TYR A 672 -14.87 84.63 -0.83
C TYR A 672 -15.37 85.09 0.57
N ILE A 673 -15.59 84.17 1.51
CA ILE A 673 -16.17 84.38 2.85
C ILE A 673 -15.15 84.01 3.96
N ASN A 674 -14.92 84.91 4.92
CA ASN A 674 -13.96 84.70 6.03
C ASN A 674 -14.42 83.53 6.89
N LYS A 675 -13.49 82.77 7.50
CA LYS A 675 -13.82 81.62 8.37
C LYS A 675 -14.83 81.92 9.51
N GLY A 676 -14.87 83.15 10.03
CA GLY A 676 -15.82 83.57 11.08
C GLY A 676 -17.15 84.15 10.58
N ASN A 677 -17.24 84.52 9.31
CA ASN A 677 -18.46 85.07 8.71
C ASN A 677 -19.46 83.96 8.39
N ASP A 678 -20.74 84.32 8.32
CA ASP A 678 -21.80 83.47 7.79
C ASP A 678 -21.52 83.04 6.35
N TYR A 679 -21.74 81.76 6.07
CA TYR A 679 -21.78 81.23 4.71
C TYR A 679 -23.00 81.78 3.94
N ILE A 680 -22.78 82.18 2.69
CA ILE A 680 -23.81 82.66 1.76
C ILE A 680 -23.55 82.01 0.39
N ALA A 681 -24.50 81.20 -0.08
CA ALA A 681 -24.43 80.51 -1.37
C ALA A 681 -24.47 81.48 -2.56
N GLN A 682 -23.75 81.15 -3.64
CA GLN A 682 -23.62 82.03 -4.80
C GLN A 682 -24.97 82.26 -5.51
N GLY A 683 -25.40 83.53 -5.51
CA GLY A 683 -26.71 83.95 -6.03
C GLY A 683 -27.82 84.01 -4.98
N THR A 684 -27.49 83.90 -3.69
CA THR A 684 -28.46 84.05 -2.57
C THR A 684 -28.13 85.26 -1.68
N SER A 685 -29.11 85.76 -0.95
CA SER A 685 -29.01 86.94 -0.06
C SER A 685 -29.18 86.63 1.44
N HIS A 686 -29.25 85.34 1.81
CA HIS A 686 -29.56 84.87 3.16
C HIS A 686 -28.52 83.83 3.59
N SER A 687 -28.22 83.73 4.90
CA SER A 687 -27.23 82.77 5.45
C SER A 687 -27.84 81.54 6.13
N THR A 688 -29.15 81.49 6.29
CA THR A 688 -29.89 80.38 6.93
C THR A 688 -30.56 79.50 5.88
N TYR A 689 -30.40 78.18 6.00
CA TYR A 689 -30.89 77.20 5.04
C TYR A 689 -31.67 76.05 5.69
N TYR A 690 -32.52 75.38 4.91
CA TYR A 690 -33.57 74.46 5.40
C TYR A 690 -33.66 73.16 4.58
N PHE A 691 -32.60 72.81 3.83
CA PHE A 691 -32.65 71.69 2.88
C PHE A 691 -32.72 70.31 3.55
N LYS A 692 -33.29 69.33 2.85
CA LYS A 692 -33.36 67.93 3.33
C LYS A 692 -31.98 67.39 3.69
N LEU A 693 -31.90 66.68 4.83
CA LEU A 693 -30.66 66.17 5.43
C LEU A 693 -29.69 67.24 6.02
N ILE A 694 -30.03 68.53 6.08
CA ILE A 694 -29.11 69.58 6.61
C ILE A 694 -28.56 69.29 8.03
N ASN A 695 -29.31 68.59 8.88
CA ASN A 695 -28.85 68.14 10.21
C ASN A 695 -27.61 67.22 10.16
N GLU A 696 -27.51 66.36 9.15
CA GLU A 696 -26.37 65.45 8.92
C GLU A 696 -25.09 66.21 8.55
N PHE A 697 -25.24 67.42 8.01
CA PHE A 697 -24.15 68.31 7.62
C PHE A 697 -23.81 69.37 8.69
N SER A 698 -24.21 69.12 9.94
CA SER A 698 -23.89 69.94 11.12
C SER A 698 -22.39 70.14 11.37
N ASN A 699 -21.52 69.31 10.77
CA ASN A 699 -20.07 69.54 10.70
C ASN A 699 -19.66 70.84 9.95
N PHE A 700 -20.57 71.47 9.21
CA PHE A 700 -20.42 72.80 8.59
C PHE A 700 -21.60 73.72 8.91
N PHE A 701 -22.83 73.24 8.72
CA PHE A 701 -24.08 73.94 9.08
C PHE A 701 -24.36 73.81 10.58
N SER A 702 -23.41 74.26 11.40
CA SER A 702 -23.31 73.96 12.83
C SER A 702 -24.28 74.75 13.70
N VAL A 703 -24.56 76.00 13.34
CA VAL A 703 -25.47 76.88 14.10
C VAL A 703 -26.91 76.57 13.71
N LEU A 704 -27.72 76.16 14.69
CA LEU A 704 -29.17 75.99 14.56
C LEU A 704 -29.87 77.32 14.88
N THR A 705 -30.81 77.74 14.04
CA THR A 705 -31.63 78.95 14.24
C THR A 705 -32.98 78.61 14.91
N PRO A 706 -33.68 79.60 15.53
CA PRO A 706 -34.93 79.33 16.27
C PRO A 706 -36.08 78.75 15.44
N ASP A 707 -36.03 78.95 14.13
CA ASP A 707 -36.95 78.45 13.09
C ASP A 707 -36.51 77.08 12.51
N LEU A 708 -35.60 76.36 13.19
CA LEU A 708 -35.04 75.06 12.81
C LEU A 708 -34.15 75.08 11.54
N GLY A 709 -33.88 76.25 10.97
CA GLY A 709 -32.87 76.43 9.94
C GLY A 709 -31.45 76.24 10.48
N ARG A 710 -30.47 76.21 9.57
CA ARG A 710 -29.04 76.19 9.95
C ARG A 710 -28.19 77.15 9.15
N GLN A 711 -27.17 77.69 9.81
CA GLN A 711 -26.17 78.58 9.21
C GLN A 711 -24.79 77.89 9.16
N GLY A 712 -24.08 78.08 8.06
CA GLY A 712 -22.68 77.69 7.89
C GLY A 712 -21.72 78.82 8.24
N LYS A 713 -20.42 78.51 8.39
CA LYS A 713 -19.36 79.50 8.64
C LYS A 713 -18.18 79.32 7.69
N GLY A 714 -17.70 80.44 7.13
CA GLY A 714 -16.70 80.43 6.07
C GLY A 714 -17.28 80.13 4.68
N SER A 715 -16.41 79.73 3.76
CA SER A 715 -16.77 79.49 2.35
C SER A 715 -17.02 78.01 2.07
N PHE A 716 -15.99 77.18 2.20
CA PHE A 716 -16.06 75.73 2.01
C PHE A 716 -15.18 75.01 3.05
N LYS A 717 -15.57 73.78 3.39
CA LYS A 717 -14.79 72.87 4.24
C LYS A 717 -14.65 71.51 3.57
N PHE A 718 -13.41 71.21 3.16
CA PHE A 718 -12.99 69.84 2.87
C PHE A 718 -12.76 69.10 4.19
N ASN A 719 -13.39 67.93 4.37
CA ASN A 719 -13.25 67.11 5.57
C ASN A 719 -12.72 65.72 5.17
N LEU A 720 -11.39 65.58 5.15
CA LEU A 720 -10.74 64.28 4.94
C LEU A 720 -10.65 63.55 6.29
N LEU A 721 -11.41 62.47 6.44
CA LEU A 721 -11.47 61.65 7.64
C LEU A 721 -10.48 60.48 7.58
N GLU A 722 -9.93 60.12 8.74
CA GLU A 722 -9.11 58.91 8.85
C GLU A 722 -9.99 57.66 8.72
N SER A 723 -9.65 56.77 7.80
CA SER A 723 -10.28 55.47 7.67
C SER A 723 -9.87 54.50 8.80
N GLY A 724 -8.67 54.66 9.36
CA GLY A 724 -8.04 53.65 10.22
C GLY A 724 -7.57 52.41 9.45
N GLU A 725 -7.51 52.44 8.12
CA GLU A 725 -6.73 51.48 7.34
C GLU A 725 -5.23 51.84 7.43
N VAL A 726 -4.36 50.81 7.47
CA VAL A 726 -2.90 51.02 7.58
C VAL A 726 -2.36 51.73 6.34
N ASP A 727 -2.78 51.29 5.16
CA ASP A 727 -2.32 51.82 3.87
C ASP A 727 -3.17 53.01 3.41
N LYS A 728 -3.04 54.15 4.10
CA LYS A 728 -3.65 55.42 3.66
C LYS A 728 -3.29 55.74 2.20
N LYS A 729 -4.28 56.20 1.43
CA LYS A 729 -4.17 56.44 -0.02
C LYS A 729 -4.16 57.93 -0.37
N LEU A 730 -4.84 58.76 0.43
CA LEU A 730 -4.89 60.22 0.30
C LEU A 730 -4.31 60.92 1.54
N LYS A 731 -3.96 62.21 1.40
CA LYS A 731 -3.75 63.14 2.51
C LYS A 731 -4.17 64.56 2.11
N LEU A 732 -4.45 65.40 3.11
CA LEU A 732 -4.82 66.80 2.93
C LEU A 732 -3.71 67.70 3.51
N ASN A 733 -2.81 68.15 2.65
CA ASN A 733 -1.68 69.00 3.01
C ASN A 733 -2.13 70.47 3.04
N THR A 734 -2.13 71.10 4.22
CA THR A 734 -2.71 72.45 4.42
C THR A 734 -1.66 73.44 4.86
N THR A 735 -1.45 74.48 4.04
CA THR A 735 -0.62 75.65 4.36
C THR A 735 -1.49 76.74 5.02
N ASN A 736 -0.91 77.91 5.30
CA ASN A 736 -1.69 79.07 5.76
C ASN A 736 -2.75 79.50 4.73
N GLU A 737 -2.52 79.28 3.44
CA GLU A 737 -3.33 79.85 2.35
C GLU A 737 -4.08 78.82 1.50
N PHE A 738 -3.57 77.60 1.39
CA PHE A 738 -4.13 76.57 0.51
C PHE A 738 -4.27 75.24 1.22
N SER A 739 -5.15 74.40 0.71
CA SER A 739 -5.22 72.97 1.02
C SER A 739 -5.09 72.16 -0.27
N PHE A 740 -4.13 71.24 -0.28
CA PHE A 740 -3.83 70.33 -1.38
C PHE A 740 -4.32 68.93 -0.99
N LEU A 741 -5.34 68.43 -1.70
CA LEU A 741 -5.71 67.02 -1.65
C LEU A 741 -4.78 66.27 -2.59
N GLU A 742 -3.94 65.42 -2.03
CA GLU A 742 -2.87 64.73 -2.75
C GLU A 742 -2.83 63.24 -2.36
N SER A 743 -2.19 62.42 -3.20
CA SER A 743 -1.93 61.01 -2.85
C SER A 743 -1.03 60.94 -1.61
N TYR A 744 -1.15 59.86 -0.83
CA TYR A 744 -0.41 59.73 0.43
C TYR A 744 1.12 59.79 0.23
N ASN A 745 1.62 59.30 -0.91
CA ASN A 745 3.03 59.40 -1.31
C ASN A 745 3.44 60.78 -1.89
N GLY A 746 2.50 61.70 -2.13
CA GLY A 746 2.77 63.05 -2.66
C GLY A 746 3.00 63.13 -4.17
N GLU A 747 2.76 62.07 -4.94
CA GLU A 747 3.01 62.05 -6.39
C GLU A 747 1.86 62.60 -7.24
N ILE A 748 0.62 62.60 -6.73
CA ILE A 748 -0.58 62.98 -7.49
C ILE A 748 -1.34 64.08 -6.75
N LEU A 749 -1.62 65.19 -7.45
CA LEU A 749 -2.51 66.26 -6.98
C LEU A 749 -3.92 66.05 -7.53
N TYR A 750 -4.92 66.00 -6.63
CA TYR A 750 -6.33 65.78 -6.95
C TYR A 750 -7.18 67.05 -6.91
N LYS A 751 -6.96 67.93 -5.91
CA LYS A 751 -7.65 69.24 -5.83
C LYS A 751 -6.84 70.23 -4.99
N VAL A 752 -6.82 71.49 -5.42
CA VAL A 752 -6.37 72.66 -4.64
C VAL A 752 -7.62 73.43 -4.18
N VAL A 753 -7.57 73.93 -2.95
CA VAL A 753 -8.61 74.75 -2.34
C VAL A 753 -7.94 75.97 -1.71
N ASP A 754 -8.41 77.18 -2.04
CA ASP A 754 -7.94 78.43 -1.44
C ASP A 754 -8.70 78.76 -0.14
N LYS A 755 -8.33 79.87 0.50
CA LYS A 755 -9.05 80.49 1.61
C LYS A 755 -9.33 81.96 1.24
N LYS A 756 -10.10 82.67 2.06
CA LYS A 756 -10.37 84.10 1.77
C LYS A 756 -9.12 84.96 1.93
N GLU A 757 -8.25 84.58 2.84
CA GLU A 757 -7.08 85.33 3.29
C GLU A 757 -5.86 85.16 2.36
N THR A 758 -5.87 84.14 1.49
CA THR A 758 -4.86 83.80 0.47
C THR A 758 -4.52 84.96 -0.48
N THR A 759 -3.29 85.05 -0.97
CA THR A 759 -2.92 85.94 -2.09
C THR A 759 -3.78 85.73 -3.35
N ILE A 760 -3.81 86.76 -4.22
CA ILE A 760 -4.29 86.64 -5.60
C ILE A 760 -3.21 86.15 -6.57
N ASP A 761 -1.94 86.18 -6.14
CA ASP A 761 -0.78 85.71 -6.89
C ASP A 761 -0.38 84.32 -6.37
N PHE A 762 -0.50 83.29 -7.23
CA PHE A 762 -0.12 81.91 -6.94
C PHE A 762 1.26 81.62 -7.53
N GLN A 763 2.32 81.72 -6.71
CA GLN A 763 3.66 81.29 -7.08
C GLN A 763 4.08 80.09 -6.22
N GLN A 764 4.18 78.90 -6.81
CA GLN A 764 4.49 77.67 -6.08
C GLN A 764 5.33 76.67 -6.89
N LYS A 765 6.23 75.97 -6.19
CA LYS A 765 6.98 74.81 -6.71
C LYS A 765 6.30 73.52 -6.24
N LEU A 766 5.71 72.79 -7.18
CA LEU A 766 4.84 71.64 -6.90
C LEU A 766 5.48 70.35 -7.41
N GLN A 767 5.77 69.42 -6.49
CA GLN A 767 6.62 68.25 -6.74
C GLN A 767 5.89 67.05 -7.37
N TYR A 768 4.64 67.23 -7.81
CA TYR A 768 3.78 66.15 -8.31
C TYR A 768 4.26 65.60 -9.66
N LYS A 769 4.14 64.28 -9.83
CA LYS A 769 4.30 63.57 -11.11
C LYS A 769 3.04 63.66 -11.98
N LYS A 770 1.87 63.76 -11.35
CA LYS A 770 0.58 63.89 -12.02
C LYS A 770 -0.28 64.95 -11.35
N ILE A 771 -0.98 65.74 -12.17
CA ILE A 771 -2.03 66.66 -11.74
C ILE A 771 -3.31 66.24 -12.45
N THR A 772 -4.42 66.05 -11.72
CA THR A 772 -5.70 65.67 -12.35
C THR A 772 -6.43 66.86 -12.96
N LYS A 773 -7.38 66.55 -13.86
CA LYS A 773 -8.30 67.56 -14.41
C LYS A 773 -9.02 68.28 -13.25
N ASN A 774 -9.26 69.58 -13.42
CA ASN A 774 -9.93 70.43 -12.44
C ASN A 774 -9.20 70.56 -11.07
N ALA A 775 -7.90 70.25 -10.97
CA ALA A 775 -7.15 70.44 -9.73
C ALA A 775 -7.13 71.91 -9.26
N PHE A 776 -6.88 72.87 -10.16
CA PHE A 776 -6.78 74.32 -9.86
C PHE A 776 -8.07 75.13 -10.11
N SER A 777 -9.14 74.49 -10.58
CA SER A 777 -10.33 75.21 -11.04
C SER A 777 -11.18 75.76 -9.89
N GLY A 778 -11.72 76.96 -10.10
CA GLY A 778 -12.50 77.72 -9.11
C GLY A 778 -11.70 78.63 -8.18
N LEU A 779 -10.36 78.48 -8.09
CA LEU A 779 -9.53 79.35 -7.24
C LEU A 779 -9.66 80.83 -7.65
N LYS A 780 -9.61 81.74 -6.67
CA LYS A 780 -9.82 83.20 -6.85
C LYS A 780 -8.67 83.94 -7.57
N ILE A 781 -7.60 83.22 -7.86
CA ILE A 781 -6.28 83.68 -8.30
C ILE A 781 -6.35 84.55 -9.57
N GLU A 782 -5.65 85.68 -9.54
CA GLU A 782 -5.48 86.59 -10.69
C GLU A 782 -4.17 86.34 -11.46
N LYS A 783 -3.13 85.80 -10.81
CA LYS A 783 -1.84 85.49 -11.44
C LYS A 783 -1.31 84.12 -11.02
N ILE A 784 -0.79 83.33 -11.96
CA ILE A 784 -0.23 82.01 -11.65
C ILE A 784 1.16 81.82 -12.27
N ASP A 785 2.16 81.47 -11.45
CA ASP A 785 3.51 81.07 -11.86
C ASP A 785 3.86 79.70 -11.24
N LEU A 786 4.03 78.68 -12.10
CA LEU A 786 4.22 77.29 -11.67
C LEU A 786 5.60 76.73 -12.04
N ASP A 787 6.22 76.09 -11.07
CA ASP A 787 7.41 75.23 -11.21
C ASP A 787 6.96 73.79 -10.91
N LEU A 788 6.88 72.94 -11.94
CA LEU A 788 6.29 71.59 -11.91
C LEU A 788 7.33 70.49 -12.20
N PRO A 789 8.51 70.47 -11.55
CA PRO A 789 9.73 69.89 -12.09
C PRO A 789 9.68 68.37 -12.35
N ASN A 790 8.72 67.67 -11.72
CA ASN A 790 8.62 66.22 -11.74
C ASN A 790 7.45 65.68 -12.59
N ILE A 791 6.66 66.55 -13.25
CA ILE A 791 5.45 66.09 -13.96
C ILE A 791 5.81 65.18 -15.14
N ASP A 792 5.27 63.96 -15.15
CA ASP A 792 5.60 62.93 -16.13
C ASP A 792 5.26 63.40 -17.55
N LYS A 793 6.12 63.12 -18.53
CA LYS A 793 5.96 63.55 -19.93
C LYS A 793 4.61 63.16 -20.55
N ASP A 794 4.06 61.99 -20.18
CA ASP A 794 2.74 61.54 -20.64
C ASP A 794 1.57 62.02 -19.78
N GLN A 795 1.83 62.67 -18.65
CA GLN A 795 0.85 63.38 -17.82
C GLN A 795 0.83 64.88 -18.10
N GLN A 796 1.86 65.45 -18.75
CA GLN A 796 1.86 66.84 -19.24
C GLN A 796 0.60 67.15 -20.07
N LYS A 797 0.17 66.22 -20.93
CA LYS A 797 -1.06 66.33 -21.73
C LYS A 797 -2.38 66.31 -20.93
N ASN A 798 -2.33 66.13 -19.60
CA ASN A 798 -3.49 66.15 -18.71
C ASN A 798 -3.55 67.43 -17.86
N PHE A 799 -2.52 68.29 -17.91
CA PHE A 799 -2.49 69.55 -17.18
C PHE A 799 -3.46 70.57 -17.82
N ILE A 800 -4.50 70.95 -17.06
CA ILE A 800 -5.55 71.89 -17.50
C ILE A 800 -5.79 72.90 -16.39
N LEU A 801 -5.74 74.19 -16.76
CA LEU A 801 -6.36 75.29 -16.03
C LEU A 801 -7.71 75.55 -16.70
N GLU A 802 -8.79 75.56 -15.94
CA GLU A 802 -10.11 75.93 -16.46
C GLU A 802 -10.95 76.59 -15.38
N ARG A 803 -11.95 77.37 -15.79
CA ARG A 803 -12.97 77.99 -14.92
C ARG A 803 -12.41 78.94 -13.85
N MET A 804 -11.23 79.51 -14.11
CA MET A 804 -10.58 80.52 -13.27
C MET A 804 -10.95 81.94 -13.75
N LYS A 805 -12.17 82.39 -13.40
CA LYS A 805 -12.81 83.60 -13.98
C LYS A 805 -12.09 84.92 -13.70
N ASN A 806 -11.14 84.97 -12.76
CA ASN A 806 -10.36 86.17 -12.41
C ASN A 806 -8.92 86.15 -12.97
N LEU A 807 -8.49 85.07 -13.62
CA LEU A 807 -7.09 84.84 -13.99
C LEU A 807 -6.66 85.73 -15.18
N LYS A 808 -5.80 86.71 -14.90
CA LYS A 808 -5.26 87.70 -15.84
C LYS A 808 -3.88 87.32 -16.37
N GLU A 809 -3.06 86.66 -15.56
CA GLU A 809 -1.67 86.33 -15.91
C GLU A 809 -1.37 84.83 -15.71
N ILE A 810 -0.92 84.17 -16.77
CA ILE A 810 -0.41 82.79 -16.72
C ILE A 810 1.07 82.77 -17.10
N LYS A 811 1.90 82.22 -16.22
CA LYS A 811 3.33 82.07 -16.41
C LYS A 811 3.73 80.63 -16.07
N LEU A 812 4.44 79.98 -17.00
CA LEU A 812 4.86 78.57 -16.87
C LEU A 812 6.36 78.42 -17.11
N THR A 813 7.12 79.52 -17.03
CA THR A 813 8.54 79.62 -17.43
C THR A 813 9.49 78.72 -16.63
N ASN A 814 9.08 78.28 -15.45
CA ASN A 814 9.91 77.48 -14.55
C ASN A 814 9.82 75.96 -14.85
N HIS A 815 9.00 75.56 -15.83
CA HIS A 815 8.88 74.17 -16.28
C HIS A 815 9.08 74.04 -17.80
N LYS A 816 9.25 72.81 -18.31
CA LYS A 816 9.45 72.52 -19.74
C LYS A 816 8.51 71.44 -20.25
N PHE A 817 7.73 71.73 -21.30
CA PHE A 817 6.75 70.81 -21.87
C PHE A 817 7.24 70.22 -23.20
N ASP A 818 7.03 68.91 -23.38
CA ASP A 818 7.19 68.22 -24.66
C ASP A 818 5.84 67.83 -25.30
N GLN A 819 4.77 67.74 -24.50
CA GLN A 819 3.40 67.45 -24.95
C GLN A 819 2.45 68.56 -24.45
N PHE A 820 2.04 69.49 -25.32
CA PHE A 820 1.21 70.65 -24.96
C PHE A 820 -0.31 70.34 -25.06
N PRO A 821 -1.09 70.28 -23.95
CA PRO A 821 -2.55 70.00 -23.96
C PRO A 821 -3.43 71.18 -24.38
N MET A 822 -2.88 72.11 -25.16
CA MET A 822 -3.27 73.51 -25.09
C MET A 822 -4.66 73.86 -25.61
N ARG A 823 -5.30 72.97 -26.39
CA ARG A 823 -6.70 73.11 -26.86
C ARG A 823 -7.72 73.30 -25.72
N PHE A 824 -7.40 72.85 -24.51
CA PHE A 824 -8.29 72.92 -23.34
C PHE A 824 -7.73 73.77 -22.18
N LEU A 825 -6.51 74.30 -22.29
CA LEU A 825 -5.77 74.95 -21.20
C LEU A 825 -6.34 76.31 -20.75
N LEU A 826 -7.33 76.87 -21.46
CA LEU A 826 -7.96 78.16 -21.18
C LEU A 826 -9.50 78.09 -21.11
N ASN A 827 -10.05 76.90 -20.90
CA ASN A 827 -11.51 76.70 -20.91
C ASN A 827 -12.19 77.53 -19.80
N ASP A 828 -13.22 78.30 -20.15
CA ASP A 828 -13.92 79.22 -19.25
C ASP A 828 -13.02 80.27 -18.54
N ILE A 829 -11.93 80.72 -19.17
CA ILE A 829 -11.06 81.81 -18.67
C ILE A 829 -11.26 83.07 -19.52
N THR A 830 -12.11 83.98 -19.04
CA THR A 830 -12.55 85.18 -19.79
C THR A 830 -11.76 86.47 -19.50
N SER A 831 -10.86 86.43 -18.52
CA SER A 831 -10.14 87.60 -17.97
C SER A 831 -8.65 87.65 -18.36
N LEU A 832 -8.18 86.73 -19.20
CA LEU A 832 -6.76 86.58 -19.50
C LEU A 832 -6.20 87.79 -20.26
N GLU A 833 -5.19 88.43 -19.68
CA GLU A 833 -4.46 89.54 -20.28
C GLU A 833 -3.13 89.08 -20.88
N THR A 834 -2.37 88.27 -20.13
CA THR A 834 -1.01 87.83 -20.50
C THR A 834 -0.81 86.33 -20.30
N ILE A 835 -0.21 85.66 -21.27
CA ILE A 835 0.23 84.26 -21.14
C ILE A 835 1.65 84.04 -21.64
N THR A 836 2.47 83.38 -20.83
CA THR A 836 3.86 83.01 -21.12
C THR A 836 4.03 81.51 -21.01
N PHE A 837 4.27 80.87 -22.15
CA PHE A 837 4.36 79.43 -22.26
C PHE A 837 5.70 78.85 -21.74
N PRO A 838 5.69 77.58 -21.30
CA PRO A 838 6.91 76.85 -20.95
C PRO A 838 7.73 76.57 -22.22
N ASP A 839 9.05 76.48 -22.11
CA ASP A 839 9.90 76.11 -23.25
C ASP A 839 9.93 74.59 -23.46
N PHE A 840 10.39 74.12 -24.63
CA PHE A 840 10.58 72.69 -24.89
C PHE A 840 11.74 72.12 -24.05
N SER A 841 11.68 70.83 -23.66
CA SER A 841 12.75 70.23 -22.84
C SER A 841 14.09 70.19 -23.57
N SER A 842 14.05 69.95 -24.87
CA SER A 842 15.18 69.72 -25.77
C SER A 842 15.17 70.65 -26.98
N GLU A 843 16.31 70.72 -27.68
CA GLU A 843 16.48 71.48 -28.93
C GLU A 843 16.37 70.54 -30.13
N SER A 844 15.15 70.04 -30.36
CA SER A 844 14.84 69.17 -31.51
C SER A 844 14.27 69.98 -32.67
N SER A 845 14.59 69.56 -33.90
CA SER A 845 13.86 70.00 -35.11
C SER A 845 12.38 69.56 -35.09
N SER A 846 12.01 68.61 -34.23
CA SER A 846 10.63 68.16 -34.01
C SER A 846 9.85 68.99 -32.97
N ASN A 847 10.33 70.16 -32.56
CA ASN A 847 9.63 71.05 -31.60
C ASN A 847 8.43 71.74 -32.27
N VAL A 848 7.36 70.97 -32.50
CA VAL A 848 6.13 71.43 -33.13
C VAL A 848 5.18 72.03 -32.09
N LEU A 849 4.76 73.26 -32.30
CA LEU A 849 3.74 73.93 -31.50
C LEU A 849 2.36 73.75 -32.16
N ASP A 850 1.56 72.81 -31.64
CA ASP A 850 0.29 72.36 -32.24
C ASP A 850 -0.85 72.39 -31.20
N PHE A 851 -1.74 73.39 -31.30
CA PHE A 851 -2.88 73.59 -30.41
C PHE A 851 -3.94 74.57 -30.99
N SER A 852 -4.98 74.90 -30.23
CA SER A 852 -5.91 76.01 -30.54
C SER A 852 -6.03 76.93 -29.34
N LEU A 853 -5.70 78.22 -29.49
CA LEU A 853 -5.87 79.21 -28.42
C LEU A 853 -7.34 79.64 -28.39
N ASN A 854 -8.13 79.06 -27.50
CA ASN A 854 -9.56 79.35 -27.38
C ASN A 854 -9.82 80.36 -26.26
N GLY A 855 -9.53 81.63 -26.52
CA GLY A 855 -9.75 82.73 -25.56
C GLY A 855 -9.00 83.99 -25.98
N LYS A 856 -9.52 85.16 -25.58
CA LYS A 856 -8.84 86.44 -25.82
C LYS A 856 -7.66 86.60 -24.88
N SER A 857 -6.57 87.15 -25.40
CA SER A 857 -5.41 87.60 -24.60
C SER A 857 -4.83 88.86 -25.22
N GLN A 858 -4.24 89.73 -24.40
CA GLN A 858 -3.60 90.96 -24.90
C GLN A 858 -2.14 90.70 -25.33
N LYS A 859 -1.45 89.79 -24.62
CA LYS A 859 -0.04 89.46 -24.78
C LYS A 859 0.19 87.95 -24.73
N VAL A 860 0.92 87.43 -25.70
CA VAL A 860 1.35 86.02 -25.76
C VAL A 860 2.87 85.93 -25.90
N ASN A 861 3.51 85.07 -25.12
CA ASN A 861 4.91 84.68 -25.27
C ASN A 861 5.00 83.18 -25.56
N LEU A 862 5.49 82.83 -26.76
CA LEU A 862 5.58 81.46 -27.29
C LEU A 862 6.86 80.73 -26.79
N PRO A 863 6.92 79.38 -26.81
CA PRO A 863 8.13 78.65 -26.43
C PRO A 863 9.33 79.02 -27.31
N SER A 864 10.45 79.44 -26.69
CA SER A 864 11.64 79.94 -27.42
C SER A 864 12.21 78.94 -28.44
N LYS A 865 12.10 77.64 -28.17
CA LYS A 865 12.65 76.56 -29.00
C LYS A 865 11.68 76.01 -30.04
N THR A 866 10.54 76.66 -30.30
CA THR A 866 9.59 76.28 -31.35
C THR A 866 10.28 76.21 -32.72
N ALA A 867 10.15 75.06 -33.39
CA ALA A 867 10.68 74.81 -34.74
C ALA A 867 9.59 74.89 -35.83
N GLU A 868 8.37 74.45 -35.52
CA GLU A 868 7.19 74.58 -36.39
C GLU A 868 6.00 75.16 -35.60
N ILE A 869 5.18 75.99 -36.23
CA ILE A 869 3.85 76.36 -35.69
C ILE A 869 2.76 75.72 -36.57
N LYS A 870 1.95 74.87 -35.94
CA LYS A 870 0.66 74.35 -36.45
C LYS A 870 -0.53 74.92 -35.69
N ALA A 871 -0.27 75.53 -34.53
CA ALA A 871 -1.29 75.98 -33.62
C ALA A 871 -2.16 77.10 -34.21
N LYS A 872 -3.49 76.96 -34.16
CA LYS A 872 -4.41 78.05 -34.47
C LYS A 872 -4.41 79.05 -33.31
N ILE A 873 -3.56 80.06 -33.38
CA ILE A 873 -3.59 81.19 -32.43
C ILE A 873 -4.75 82.10 -32.85
N ILE A 874 -5.78 82.23 -32.01
CA ILE A 874 -6.96 83.06 -32.25
C ILE A 874 -6.92 84.25 -31.30
N GLU A 875 -7.32 85.43 -31.79
CA GLU A 875 -7.69 86.61 -30.99
C GLU A 875 -6.70 87.00 -29.87
N THR A 876 -5.42 87.15 -30.23
CA THR A 876 -4.48 87.95 -29.44
C THR A 876 -4.13 89.27 -30.12
N ASN A 877 -3.96 90.32 -29.32
CA ASN A 877 -3.54 91.64 -29.80
C ASN A 877 -2.02 91.71 -30.09
N ASN A 878 -1.21 90.84 -29.46
CA ASN A 878 0.25 90.89 -29.59
C ASN A 878 0.93 89.54 -29.26
N ILE A 879 2.01 89.21 -29.99
CA ILE A 879 2.93 88.13 -29.65
C ILE A 879 4.30 88.75 -29.41
N GLU A 880 4.70 88.89 -28.14
CA GLU A 880 5.79 89.77 -27.74
C GLU A 880 7.18 89.25 -28.15
N ASN A 881 7.38 87.93 -28.12
CA ASN A 881 8.67 87.31 -28.38
C ASN A 881 8.84 86.74 -29.79
N LEU A 882 8.01 87.16 -30.77
CA LEU A 882 7.98 86.53 -32.10
C LEU A 882 9.35 86.53 -32.81
N LYS A 883 10.13 87.62 -32.73
CA LYS A 883 11.49 87.70 -33.28
C LYS A 883 12.52 86.84 -32.55
N LEU A 884 12.21 86.40 -31.33
CA LEU A 884 13.13 85.64 -30.47
C LEU A 884 13.05 84.12 -30.73
N LEU A 885 12.15 83.67 -31.60
CA LEU A 885 11.97 82.26 -31.97
C LEU A 885 13.05 81.80 -32.95
N LYS A 886 14.31 81.73 -32.48
CA LYS A 886 15.51 81.46 -33.29
C LYS A 886 15.56 80.08 -33.94
N ASN A 887 14.61 79.20 -33.64
CA ASN A 887 14.48 77.86 -34.26
C ASN A 887 13.35 77.77 -35.30
N LEU A 888 12.49 78.79 -35.43
CA LEU A 888 11.24 78.72 -36.18
C LEU A 888 11.46 78.65 -37.70
N LYS A 889 11.20 77.47 -38.28
CA LYS A 889 11.42 77.13 -39.70
C LYS A 889 10.15 77.08 -40.53
N ILE A 890 9.03 76.59 -39.99
CA ILE A 890 7.81 76.33 -40.77
C ILE A 890 6.58 76.96 -40.11
N LEU A 891 5.85 77.78 -40.88
CA LEU A 891 4.52 78.24 -40.53
C LEU A 891 3.49 77.42 -41.31
N HIS A 892 2.63 76.67 -40.62
CA HIS A 892 1.58 75.87 -41.26
C HIS A 892 0.25 76.64 -41.36
N ASN A 893 -0.75 76.01 -41.96
CA ASN A 893 -2.07 76.60 -42.25
C ASN A 893 -2.77 77.12 -40.97
N ASN A 894 -3.34 78.33 -41.03
CA ASN A 894 -4.04 79.02 -39.93
C ASN A 894 -3.20 79.35 -38.67
N SER A 895 -1.86 79.30 -38.74
CA SER A 895 -0.98 79.59 -37.59
C SER A 895 -1.22 80.96 -36.95
N PHE A 896 -1.48 81.98 -37.79
CA PHE A 896 -1.64 83.37 -37.38
C PHE A 896 -2.95 83.93 -37.98
N SER A 897 -4.09 83.36 -37.59
CA SER A 897 -5.42 83.72 -38.13
C SER A 897 -6.20 84.72 -37.27
N HIS A 898 -7.03 85.55 -37.93
CA HIS A 898 -7.86 86.61 -37.31
C HIS A 898 -7.10 87.78 -36.65
N PHE A 899 -5.80 87.96 -36.91
CA PHE A 899 -5.01 89.06 -36.34
C PHE A 899 -5.35 90.39 -37.03
N THR A 900 -5.49 91.47 -36.27
CA THR A 900 -5.78 92.82 -36.79
C THR A 900 -5.05 93.91 -35.98
N ASN A 901 -4.72 95.04 -36.62
CA ASN A 901 -4.07 96.19 -35.96
C ASN A 901 -2.73 95.86 -35.27
N VAL A 902 -1.91 94.99 -35.88
CA VAL A 902 -0.75 94.35 -35.23
C VAL A 902 0.41 94.16 -36.21
N THR A 903 1.63 94.05 -35.68
CA THR A 903 2.84 93.71 -36.45
C THR A 903 3.29 92.29 -36.09
N LEU A 904 3.32 91.40 -37.09
CA LEU A 904 3.89 90.05 -37.00
C LEU A 904 5.30 90.08 -37.60
N ASP A 905 6.29 90.38 -36.75
CA ASP A 905 7.69 90.47 -37.14
C ASP A 905 8.42 89.13 -36.93
N PHE A 906 8.83 88.51 -38.04
CA PHE A 906 9.63 87.29 -38.09
C PHE A 906 11.06 87.55 -38.63
N SER A 907 11.50 88.81 -38.72
CA SER A 907 12.70 89.19 -39.46
C SER A 907 14.03 88.63 -38.95
N GLU A 908 14.04 88.08 -37.72
CA GLU A 908 15.19 87.43 -37.11
C GLU A 908 14.98 85.91 -36.85
N CYS A 909 13.98 85.31 -37.48
CA CYS A 909 13.64 83.89 -37.39
C CYS A 909 14.12 83.13 -38.65
N PRO A 910 14.58 81.87 -38.56
CA PRO A 910 15.10 81.12 -39.71
C PRO A 910 13.97 80.44 -40.52
N ILE A 911 12.92 81.18 -40.88
CA ILE A 911 11.76 80.61 -41.59
C ILE A 911 12.18 80.18 -42.99
N GLU A 912 11.93 78.91 -43.32
CA GLU A 912 12.21 78.29 -44.62
C GLU A 912 10.94 78.09 -45.44
N GLU A 913 9.79 77.84 -44.80
CA GLU A 913 8.50 77.56 -45.46
C GLU A 913 7.31 78.29 -44.80
N ILE A 914 6.45 78.89 -45.63
CA ILE A 914 5.15 79.48 -45.24
C ILE A 914 4.04 78.81 -46.06
N LYS A 915 3.05 78.21 -45.38
CA LYS A 915 2.02 77.41 -46.03
C LYS A 915 0.73 78.17 -46.34
N HIS A 916 -0.10 77.53 -47.16
CA HIS A 916 -1.44 78.00 -47.51
C HIS A 916 -2.24 78.36 -46.25
N ARG A 917 -2.99 79.48 -46.26
CA ARG A 917 -3.78 79.99 -45.11
C ARG A 917 -2.99 80.36 -43.85
N THR A 918 -1.66 80.43 -43.81
CA THR A 918 -0.92 80.81 -42.57
C THR A 918 -1.48 82.08 -41.90
N PHE A 919 -1.93 83.06 -42.70
CA PHE A 919 -2.50 84.33 -42.27
C PHE A 919 -3.98 84.49 -42.73
N GLN A 920 -4.78 83.43 -42.72
CA GLN A 920 -6.21 83.52 -43.08
C GLN A 920 -6.96 84.44 -42.09
N TRP A 921 -7.79 85.35 -42.61
CA TRP A 921 -8.50 86.43 -41.91
C TRP A 921 -7.61 87.49 -41.23
N THR A 922 -6.30 87.45 -41.44
CA THR A 922 -5.32 88.41 -40.91
C THR A 922 -5.06 89.50 -41.93
N THR A 923 -6.06 90.36 -42.15
CA THR A 923 -6.15 91.20 -43.37
C THR A 923 -6.53 92.67 -43.14
N LYS A 924 -6.51 93.16 -41.90
CA LYS A 924 -6.91 94.54 -41.55
C LYS A 924 -5.88 95.23 -40.66
N ASN A 925 -5.23 96.26 -41.20
CA ASN A 925 -4.20 97.04 -40.52
C ASN A 925 -3.05 96.15 -39.98
N VAL A 926 -2.59 95.15 -40.74
CA VAL A 926 -1.56 94.20 -40.31
C VAL A 926 -0.24 94.46 -41.05
N THR A 927 0.88 94.47 -40.33
CA THR A 927 2.21 94.41 -40.96
C THR A 927 2.83 93.04 -40.71
N ILE A 928 3.23 92.33 -41.75
CA ILE A 928 3.97 91.06 -41.67
C ILE A 928 5.39 91.33 -42.15
N ILE A 929 6.40 90.96 -41.37
CA ILE A 929 7.81 91.18 -41.73
C ILE A 929 8.50 89.81 -41.84
N LEU A 930 8.90 89.45 -43.06
CA LEU A 930 9.50 88.16 -43.40
C LEU A 930 11.03 88.25 -43.48
N PRO A 931 11.75 87.21 -43.01
CA PRO A 931 13.21 87.11 -43.11
C PRO A 931 13.67 86.77 -44.53
N ASN A 932 14.96 86.95 -44.81
CA ASN A 932 15.57 86.57 -46.09
C ASN A 932 15.75 85.05 -46.28
N THR A 933 15.40 84.25 -45.28
CA THR A 933 15.55 82.78 -45.29
C THR A 933 14.40 82.05 -45.97
N VAL A 934 13.28 82.72 -46.27
CA VAL A 934 12.04 82.07 -46.74
C VAL A 934 12.21 81.55 -48.17
N ARG A 935 12.34 80.22 -48.30
CA ARG A 935 12.54 79.52 -49.58
C ARG A 935 11.23 79.19 -50.26
N LYS A 936 10.23 78.71 -49.52
CA LYS A 936 8.95 78.24 -50.07
C LYS A 936 7.77 79.03 -49.50
N VAL A 937 6.89 79.47 -50.39
CA VAL A 937 5.62 80.10 -50.03
C VAL A 937 4.50 79.53 -50.92
N ASP A 938 3.48 78.97 -50.29
CA ASP A 938 2.34 78.32 -50.95
C ASP A 938 1.33 79.32 -51.56
N PRO A 939 0.35 78.87 -52.38
CA PRO A 939 -0.76 79.71 -52.82
C PRO A 939 -1.61 80.25 -51.65
N PHE A 940 -2.09 81.49 -51.77
CA PHE A 940 -3.05 82.11 -50.85
C PHE A 940 -2.69 81.98 -49.35
N ILE A 941 -1.53 82.50 -48.95
CA ILE A 941 -1.11 82.52 -47.53
C ILE A 941 -1.93 83.50 -46.68
N LEU A 942 -2.45 84.57 -47.31
CA LEU A 942 -3.21 85.65 -46.67
C LEU A 942 -4.43 86.00 -47.53
N TYR A 943 -5.62 85.95 -46.93
CA TYR A 943 -6.89 86.41 -47.49
C TYR A 943 -7.99 86.42 -46.41
N PHE A 944 -9.11 87.10 -46.67
CA PHE A 944 -10.29 87.05 -45.80
C PHE A 944 -11.39 86.17 -46.42
N THR A 945 -11.78 86.48 -47.66
CA THR A 945 -12.62 85.63 -48.52
C THR A 945 -12.24 85.87 -49.99
N GLU A 946 -12.89 85.16 -50.91
CA GLU A 946 -12.76 85.38 -52.36
C GLU A 946 -14.04 86.00 -52.95
N GLN A 947 -14.08 86.16 -54.27
CA GLN A 947 -15.23 86.68 -55.03
C GLN A 947 -15.67 85.65 -56.09
N ASN A 948 -16.99 85.48 -56.20
CA ASN A 948 -17.70 84.58 -57.12
C ASN A 948 -17.76 83.10 -56.67
N ASP A 949 -17.88 82.87 -55.36
CA ASP A 949 -18.16 81.58 -54.71
C ASP A 949 -17.16 80.43 -55.02
N LYS A 950 -15.92 80.78 -55.35
CA LYS A 950 -14.81 79.85 -55.59
C LYS A 950 -14.09 79.44 -54.30
N TYR A 951 -14.78 79.48 -53.16
CA TYR A 951 -14.23 79.13 -51.85
C TYR A 951 -13.78 77.65 -51.74
N ASN A 952 -14.19 76.79 -52.68
CA ASN A 952 -13.65 75.45 -52.87
C ASN A 952 -12.22 75.43 -53.44
N ILE A 953 -11.89 76.34 -54.37
CA ILE A 953 -10.56 76.44 -55.00
C ILE A 953 -9.56 77.04 -54.00
N ILE A 954 -9.92 78.13 -53.32
CA ILE A 954 -9.15 78.62 -52.16
C ILE A 954 -9.24 77.64 -50.96
N GLY A 955 -10.19 76.70 -51.01
CA GLY A 955 -10.38 75.55 -50.13
C GLY A 955 -9.15 74.65 -50.08
N ASN A 956 -8.71 74.23 -51.27
CA ASN A 956 -7.63 73.27 -51.48
C ASN A 956 -6.90 73.58 -52.81
N PRO A 957 -6.05 74.61 -52.87
CA PRO A 957 -5.47 75.09 -54.13
C PRO A 957 -4.54 74.07 -54.80
N PHE A 958 -4.06 73.06 -54.06
CA PHE A 958 -3.16 72.03 -54.57
C PHE A 958 -3.85 70.99 -55.47
N SER A 959 -5.18 71.02 -55.57
CA SER A 959 -5.96 70.13 -56.45
C SER A 959 -6.51 70.83 -57.69
N TYR A 960 -6.07 72.06 -57.99
CA TYR A 960 -6.51 72.86 -59.14
C TYR A 960 -5.32 73.33 -59.99
N SER A 961 -5.57 73.57 -61.28
CA SER A 961 -4.56 74.04 -62.23
C SER A 961 -4.17 75.50 -62.00
N GLU A 962 -3.01 75.94 -62.50
CA GLU A 962 -2.62 77.37 -62.45
C GLU A 962 -3.67 78.28 -63.11
N GLN A 963 -4.38 77.80 -64.15
CA GLN A 963 -5.43 78.56 -64.83
C GLN A 963 -6.69 78.75 -63.96
N GLU A 964 -6.99 77.83 -63.05
CA GLU A 964 -8.10 77.96 -62.10
C GLU A 964 -7.71 78.83 -60.90
N LEU A 965 -6.49 78.66 -60.39
CA LEU A 965 -5.93 79.50 -59.32
C LEU A 965 -5.83 80.98 -59.75
N GLY A 966 -5.49 81.24 -61.01
CA GLY A 966 -5.45 82.59 -61.59
C GLY A 966 -6.81 83.29 -61.72
N GLN A 967 -7.93 82.61 -61.46
CA GLN A 967 -9.28 83.20 -61.46
C GLN A 967 -9.77 83.64 -60.07
N ILE A 968 -8.95 83.46 -59.04
CA ILE A 968 -9.32 83.77 -57.65
C ILE A 968 -9.01 85.24 -57.34
N ILE A 969 -10.06 85.99 -57.03
CA ILE A 969 -9.97 87.40 -56.59
C ILE A 969 -10.22 87.41 -55.08
N LEU A 970 -9.18 87.74 -54.31
CA LEU A 970 -9.24 87.89 -52.86
C LEU A 970 -9.91 89.23 -52.50
N THR A 971 -10.73 89.26 -51.45
CA THR A 971 -11.42 90.47 -51.00
C THR A 971 -11.21 90.72 -49.51
N ASN A 972 -11.62 91.92 -49.04
CA ASN A 972 -11.52 92.38 -47.65
C ASN A 972 -10.10 92.39 -47.07
N VAL A 973 -9.09 92.70 -47.89
CA VAL A 973 -7.74 93.05 -47.44
C VAL A 973 -7.61 94.57 -47.42
N ASN A 974 -7.26 95.14 -46.26
CA ASN A 974 -7.32 96.58 -45.98
C ASN A 974 -6.05 97.03 -45.24
N ASN A 975 -5.39 98.08 -45.74
CA ASN A 975 -4.21 98.74 -45.14
C ASN A 975 -3.17 97.76 -44.56
N SER A 976 -2.95 96.63 -45.22
CA SER A 976 -2.02 95.59 -44.75
C SER A 976 -0.72 95.64 -45.56
N THR A 977 0.41 95.30 -44.95
CA THR A 977 1.74 95.37 -45.58
C THR A 977 2.52 94.09 -45.34
N ILE A 978 3.12 93.52 -46.38
CA ILE A 978 4.12 92.45 -46.27
C ILE A 978 5.48 93.05 -46.62
N LYS A 979 6.39 93.08 -45.64
CA LYS A 979 7.79 93.48 -45.82
C LYS A 979 8.66 92.23 -45.95
N VAL A 980 9.60 92.21 -46.89
CA VAL A 980 10.57 91.11 -47.04
C VAL A 980 11.98 91.68 -46.90
N LYS A 981 12.72 91.23 -45.88
CA LYS A 981 14.10 91.68 -45.65
C LYS A 981 15.08 91.04 -46.62
N GLY A 982 16.09 91.79 -47.05
CA GLY A 982 17.24 91.29 -47.81
C GLY A 982 16.96 90.60 -49.16
N ILE A 983 15.73 90.70 -49.68
CA ILE A 983 15.29 90.11 -50.95
C ILE A 983 14.62 91.21 -51.79
N SER A 984 15.12 91.46 -53.00
CA SER A 984 14.68 92.57 -53.86
C SER A 984 13.47 92.27 -54.75
N ASN A 985 13.09 91.00 -54.91
CA ASN A 985 12.03 90.53 -55.79
C ASN A 985 11.58 89.12 -55.37
N LYS A 986 10.36 88.69 -55.72
CA LYS A 986 9.83 87.37 -55.35
C LYS A 986 10.76 86.23 -55.84
N PRO A 987 11.26 85.34 -54.96
CA PRO A 987 12.00 84.12 -55.35
C PRO A 987 11.19 83.22 -56.29
N GLN A 988 11.85 82.38 -57.09
CA GLN A 988 11.19 81.57 -58.11
C GLN A 988 10.30 80.48 -57.49
N GLU A 989 10.72 79.94 -56.35
CA GLU A 989 10.13 78.84 -55.58
C GLU A 989 8.86 79.23 -54.81
N TRP A 990 8.59 80.54 -54.67
CA TRP A 990 7.34 81.04 -54.13
C TRP A 990 6.23 80.95 -55.18
N SER A 991 5.04 80.49 -54.78
CA SER A 991 3.86 80.40 -55.66
C SER A 991 3.57 81.71 -56.38
N LYS A 992 3.21 81.63 -57.67
CA LYS A 992 2.68 82.78 -58.45
C LYS A 992 1.46 83.41 -57.77
N TYR A 993 0.68 82.62 -57.03
CA TYR A 993 -0.59 83.01 -56.42
C TYR A 993 -0.50 83.15 -54.89
N TRP A 994 0.70 83.36 -54.33
CA TRP A 994 0.92 83.42 -52.88
C TRP A 994 0.03 84.43 -52.13
N VAL A 995 -0.28 85.56 -52.77
CA VAL A 995 -1.28 86.55 -52.31
C VAL A 995 -2.32 86.87 -53.39
N GLY A 996 -2.70 85.88 -54.20
CA GLY A 996 -3.70 86.03 -55.27
C GLY A 996 -3.38 87.18 -56.22
N GLN A 997 -4.37 88.00 -56.55
CA GLN A 997 -4.23 89.10 -57.52
C GLN A 997 -3.32 90.26 -57.08
N TYR A 998 -2.89 90.30 -55.81
CA TYR A 998 -2.03 91.35 -55.29
C TYR A 998 -0.56 91.22 -55.73
N TRP A 999 -0.15 90.07 -56.28
CA TRP A 999 1.18 89.92 -56.88
C TRP A 999 1.09 89.33 -58.29
N LYS A 1000 1.79 89.96 -59.23
CA LYS A 1000 2.08 89.45 -60.58
C LYS A 1000 3.38 90.08 -61.07
N GLU A 1001 4.00 89.53 -62.11
CA GLU A 1001 5.28 90.03 -62.63
C GLU A 1001 5.25 91.52 -63.02
N THR A 1002 4.10 92.01 -63.51
CA THR A 1002 3.85 93.41 -63.87
C THR A 1002 3.39 94.31 -62.71
N GLN A 1003 3.22 93.78 -61.50
CA GLN A 1003 2.78 94.51 -60.30
C GLN A 1003 3.27 93.77 -59.04
N GLN A 1004 4.53 94.01 -58.67
CA GLN A 1004 5.23 93.24 -57.63
C GLN A 1004 5.11 93.83 -56.22
N ASN A 1005 4.63 95.08 -56.10
CA ASN A 1005 4.58 95.86 -54.87
C ASN A 1005 3.18 95.90 -54.21
N GLY A 1006 2.23 95.08 -54.68
CA GLY A 1006 0.87 95.06 -54.13
C GLY A 1006 -0.06 96.10 -54.75
N LYS A 1007 -1.04 96.54 -53.95
CA LYS A 1007 -2.01 97.60 -54.23
C LYS A 1007 -2.18 98.45 -52.96
N ASP A 1008 -1.84 99.73 -53.05
CA ASP A 1008 -1.98 100.66 -51.93
C ASP A 1008 -3.43 100.77 -51.43
N GLY A 1009 -3.59 100.96 -50.12
CA GLY A 1009 -4.89 100.92 -49.42
C GLY A 1009 -5.42 99.51 -49.12
N GLU A 1010 -4.97 98.48 -49.84
CA GLU A 1010 -5.40 97.09 -49.63
C GLU A 1010 -4.27 96.23 -49.05
N LEU A 1011 -3.34 95.79 -49.91
CA LEU A 1011 -2.18 94.97 -49.55
C LEU A 1011 -0.93 95.51 -50.24
N LYS A 1012 -0.04 96.16 -49.49
CA LYS A 1012 1.26 96.64 -49.96
C LYS A 1012 2.33 95.55 -49.79
N ILE A 1013 3.28 95.49 -50.72
CA ILE A 1013 4.43 94.57 -50.65
C ILE A 1013 5.71 95.40 -50.77
N GLU A 1014 6.60 95.28 -49.78
CA GLU A 1014 7.83 96.07 -49.66
C GLU A 1014 9.05 95.14 -49.67
N TRP A 1015 9.83 95.20 -50.74
CA TRP A 1015 11.04 94.42 -50.94
C TRP A 1015 12.29 95.12 -50.37
N ASN A 1016 13.34 94.34 -50.14
CA ASN A 1016 14.68 94.74 -49.66
C ASN A 1016 14.69 95.76 -48.51
N GLN A 1017 13.86 95.53 -47.49
CA GLN A 1017 13.85 96.34 -46.27
C GLN A 1017 15.02 95.94 -45.34
N SER A 1018 15.59 96.93 -44.64
CA SER A 1018 16.65 96.76 -43.64
C SER A 1018 16.16 96.29 -42.27
#